data_AF-A0A9X1S291-F1
#
_entry.id   AF-A0A9X1S291-F1
#
_cell.length_a   1.000
_cell.length_b   1.000
_cell.length_c   1.000
_cell.angle_alpha   90.00
_cell.angle_beta   90.00
_cell.angle_gamma   90.00
#
_symmetry.space_group_name_H-M   'P 1'
#
loop_
_entity.id
_entity.type
_entity.pdbx_description
1 polymer ?
#
loop_
_entity_poly.entity_id
_entity_poly.type
_entity_poly.pdbx_seq_one_letter_code
_entity_poly.pdbx_strand_id
1 'polypeptide(L)'
;MLDRATRLLAASALLVVFGAVLPLEPVLGAGTAPQAAVPTAQAGSVVITEITAGGPGGAVDGFFELANVSDHALDLTGWNVFRCDEEGLRARRSDSEVDLRGVVLAPGQRFTVLGPGASWPADGDAALVRELPERGYGLVVLAPDGAVADAIAVYPADPAAMTSECGGAAELPVTTAFALGESWQRVQTASTTDGAWLRAPATPGAPNAFPRAPNHTVRIDELAAAGPGGHGDDFVELRNAGESAVDLAGWRLYRCVATGAVISESLQHTFATGDRLAAGQRMVVGGPSFTGVADVQIAVSMADLVSGALLVAADGRRVDGVGVSSREDTACQSGRTKQAGVLDYRTGESWQRTPDGVFIVSTRTPGAPNRERDTRLSAREFSSDRGSVAVSEIATDPQIGEMPRQNYVELANFGSASVDLSGWSVIACGADGFRRVDDLAVVADGTVLAPGAAWTAALEGTPAARGADARFREPLELAGAGVWVQDAEGRRVDSVGVFHRNEMDGSIERASICTNGLSLPTFAVDRLRVETLQRVSFTGDDATDFVPEAATPGSVAAIAPVSASALIASARASAQAAVLDEGIVARTVAIDAGRTLETSRSAPIEVTEVHAGTAGAPLTDRRGMGERMVGAGAARSRDEGYGFPYVRLRVRIPDGGETLTWSGRTVGRAEVRLSVWSPATPSPGWRTLDSAAGTVSAASAEAEAPIHLEGRVRRDEAPDGLAEVLVQVVPRADSPFDDAPGLAKPSDYDTAIGHITDTQYYSEAYPAVYASEVAWLAANADARKIGFVTHTGDLIQNWVDPDQREDRARREFVVASGMQAVLDAAGVPNSVLPGNHDNKRGVSNDLFNDYFGPERYLSEPWYGAPIAEGDNSASWSSFEAAGARFVMISLPYAYGEREVAWAEGVVEAHPDANVIVSTHEHLTPASPEADAERSTTSRWVSHGDLLWKRVIAPHRNVVIVLSGHFHGLGAVVTEDAGGIAGHTVIEALADYQEFRTPTGERATGFQRLLQLDLAAGTLAVDTFSVALDATASHPYDYAQFVPDDGRDTTASNERPWRIIDHGLQHRYTADDDEFSVPLGLQYAKAVETDAILVR
;
A
#
# COMPACT_ATOMS: atom_id res chain seq x y z
N MET A 1 49.03 21.62 -34.36
CA MET A 1 49.70 21.50 -35.67
C MET A 1 48.98 20.42 -36.45
N LEU A 2 48.42 20.59 -37.64
CA LEU A 2 48.11 21.71 -38.53
C LEU A 2 46.88 21.17 -39.31
N ASP A 3 45.77 21.91 -39.36
CA ASP A 3 45.30 22.64 -40.57
C ASP A 3 44.85 21.67 -41.69
N ARG A 4 43.60 21.65 -42.19
CA ARG A 4 42.78 22.70 -42.84
C ARG A 4 41.60 21.94 -43.48
N ALA A 5 40.42 22.47 -43.81
CA ALA A 5 40.03 23.81 -44.22
C ALA A 5 38.49 23.85 -44.27
N THR A 6 37.81 24.84 -43.68
CA THR A 6 37.41 26.13 -44.31
C THR A 6 36.06 25.96 -45.06
N ARG A 7 34.92 26.32 -44.44
CA ARG A 7 34.22 27.64 -44.54
C ARG A 7 33.35 27.76 -45.83
N LEU A 8 32.21 28.44 -45.93
CA LEU A 8 31.62 29.63 -45.30
C LEU A 8 30.12 29.74 -45.74
N LEU A 9 29.27 30.30 -44.86
CA LEU A 9 28.14 31.25 -45.11
C LEU A 9 26.87 30.71 -45.81
N ALA A 10 25.64 31.05 -45.43
CA ALA A 10 25.04 32.08 -44.57
C ALA A 10 23.68 31.53 -44.07
N ALA A 11 23.15 31.83 -42.89
CA ALA A 11 22.71 33.15 -42.41
C ALA A 11 22.84 33.23 -40.87
N SER A 12 23.61 34.17 -40.34
CA SER A 12 23.11 35.46 -39.81
C SER A 12 22.31 35.22 -38.50
N ALA A 13 22.93 34.92 -37.36
CA ALA A 13 23.86 35.73 -36.54
C ALA A 13 23.21 37.03 -36.01
N LEU A 14 23.22 37.24 -34.67
CA LEU A 14 23.98 38.37 -34.11
C LEU A 14 24.11 38.31 -32.58
N LEU A 15 25.30 38.73 -32.14
CA LEU A 15 25.88 38.59 -30.80
C LEU A 15 25.28 39.51 -29.73
N VAL A 16 25.16 38.94 -28.54
CA VAL A 16 25.20 39.60 -27.24
C VAL A 16 26.63 40.08 -26.97
N VAL A 17 26.86 41.38 -26.78
CA VAL A 17 27.74 41.90 -25.72
C VAL A 17 27.15 43.19 -25.17
N PHE A 18 26.88 43.14 -23.86
CA PHE A 18 26.81 44.20 -22.86
C PHE A 18 26.57 45.64 -23.31
N GLY A 19 25.52 46.22 -22.72
CA GLY A 19 25.49 47.66 -22.47
C GLY A 19 24.08 48.20 -22.33
N ALA A 20 23.80 48.73 -21.16
CA ALA A 20 22.61 49.46 -20.78
C ALA A 20 22.13 50.54 -21.80
N VAL A 21 20.89 51.00 -21.55
CA VAL A 21 20.34 52.34 -21.80
C VAL A 21 19.34 52.47 -22.99
N LEU A 22 18.09 52.73 -22.57
CA LEU A 22 17.00 53.54 -23.17
C LEU A 22 16.25 53.06 -24.44
N PRO A 23 14.91 53.30 -24.48
CA PRO A 23 14.00 52.77 -25.48
C PRO A 23 13.69 53.80 -26.58
N LEU A 24 13.42 53.35 -27.80
CA LEU A 24 12.75 54.16 -28.82
C LEU A 24 11.89 53.25 -29.72
N GLU A 25 10.61 53.63 -29.81
CA GLU A 25 9.48 52.96 -30.45
C GLU A 25 9.62 52.72 -31.97
N PRO A 26 8.72 51.90 -32.56
CA PRO A 26 7.68 52.52 -33.38
C PRO A 26 6.27 51.87 -33.27
N VAL A 27 5.30 52.62 -32.72
CA VAL A 27 4.04 53.07 -33.36
C VAL A 27 3.86 52.60 -34.83
N LEU A 28 2.76 52.04 -35.35
CA LEU A 28 1.37 51.81 -34.93
C LEU A 28 0.73 50.77 -35.87
N GLY A 29 -0.11 49.88 -35.34
CA GLY A 29 -1.05 49.05 -36.11
C GLY A 29 -2.09 48.45 -35.16
N ALA A 30 -3.23 49.11 -35.07
CA ALA A 30 -4.24 48.94 -34.01
C ALA A 30 -4.95 47.58 -34.03
N GLY A 31 -4.97 46.92 -32.87
CA GLY A 31 -5.86 45.82 -32.50
C GLY A 31 -5.94 45.79 -30.97
N THR A 32 -7.15 45.94 -30.43
CA THR A 32 -7.48 46.24 -29.03
C THR A 32 -7.10 45.13 -28.02
N ALA A 33 -6.38 45.56 -26.97
CA ALA A 33 -6.03 44.95 -25.67
C ALA A 33 -6.46 43.50 -25.34
N PRO A 34 -5.50 42.60 -25.04
CA PRO A 34 -5.73 41.50 -24.10
C PRO A 34 -5.69 42.01 -22.65
N GLN A 35 -6.65 41.54 -21.87
CA GLN A 35 -6.72 41.62 -20.41
C GLN A 35 -5.34 41.37 -19.77
N ALA A 36 -4.99 42.18 -18.77
CA ALA A 36 -3.77 42.01 -18.00
C ALA A 36 -3.65 40.55 -17.53
N ALA A 37 -2.56 39.89 -17.93
CA ALA A 37 -2.15 38.63 -17.34
C ALA A 37 -1.96 38.87 -15.85
N VAL A 38 -2.78 38.22 -15.03
CA VAL A 38 -2.52 38.04 -13.61
C VAL A 38 -1.15 37.36 -13.50
N PRO A 39 -0.21 37.86 -12.70
CA PRO A 39 1.07 37.19 -12.52
C PRO A 39 0.80 35.78 -11.99
N THR A 40 1.38 34.78 -12.64
CA THR A 40 1.51 33.42 -12.13
C THR A 40 2.01 33.48 -10.68
N ALA A 41 1.25 32.90 -9.75
CA ALA A 41 1.61 32.82 -8.35
C ALA A 41 3.03 32.21 -8.24
N GLN A 42 3.98 32.99 -7.73
CA GLN A 42 5.30 32.45 -7.38
C GLN A 42 5.15 31.64 -6.10
N ALA A 43 5.49 30.35 -6.19
CA ALA A 43 5.75 29.51 -5.02
C ALA A 43 6.66 30.26 -4.02
N GLY A 44 6.28 30.27 -2.74
CA GLY A 44 7.03 30.95 -1.66
C GLY A 44 6.63 32.41 -1.35
N SER A 45 5.52 32.92 -1.88
CA SER A 45 5.05 34.31 -1.64
C SER A 45 4.13 34.47 -0.41
N VAL A 46 3.43 33.40 -0.02
CA VAL A 46 2.64 33.28 1.21
C VAL A 46 3.23 32.16 2.04
N VAL A 47 3.48 32.41 3.33
CA VAL A 47 4.05 31.42 4.26
C VAL A 47 3.25 31.34 5.55
N ILE A 48 3.23 30.16 6.14
CA ILE A 48 2.76 29.89 7.50
C ILE A 48 3.81 30.43 8.47
N THR A 49 3.42 31.33 9.37
CA THR A 49 4.35 32.01 10.29
C THR A 49 4.23 31.58 11.73
N GLU A 50 3.05 31.11 12.14
CA GLU A 50 2.77 30.64 13.48
C GLU A 50 1.65 29.59 13.44
N ILE A 51 1.74 28.56 14.27
CA ILE A 51 0.71 27.52 14.39
C ILE A 51 0.73 26.87 15.79
N THR A 52 -0.45 26.54 16.32
CA THR A 52 -0.60 25.67 17.51
C THR A 52 -1.95 24.96 17.49
N ALA A 53 -2.02 23.76 18.07
CA ALA A 53 -3.26 23.02 18.25
C ALA A 53 -4.11 23.50 19.44
N GLY A 54 -3.56 24.33 20.34
CA GLY A 54 -4.30 24.80 21.50
C GLY A 54 -3.54 25.80 22.37
N GLY A 55 -4.15 26.15 23.49
CA GLY A 55 -3.70 27.19 24.41
C GLY A 55 -4.31 27.03 25.81
N PRO A 56 -4.23 28.05 26.68
CA PRO A 56 -4.66 27.92 28.08
C PRO A 56 -6.14 27.58 28.27
N GLY A 57 -6.99 27.91 27.29
CA GLY A 57 -8.40 27.54 27.19
C GLY A 57 -8.67 26.15 26.60
N GLY A 58 -7.64 25.40 26.22
CA GLY A 58 -7.73 24.06 25.61
C GLY A 58 -7.57 24.07 24.09
N ALA A 59 -8.07 23.03 23.42
CA ALA A 59 -8.01 22.88 21.96
C ALA A 59 -8.74 23.98 21.18
N VAL A 60 -9.75 24.63 21.78
CA VAL A 60 -10.47 25.78 21.19
C VAL A 60 -9.55 26.98 20.90
N ASP A 61 -8.39 27.05 21.55
CA ASP A 61 -7.38 28.09 21.32
C ASP A 61 -6.45 27.75 20.14
N GLY A 62 -6.65 26.66 19.40
CA GLY A 62 -5.85 26.35 18.22
C GLY A 62 -5.92 27.46 17.17
N PHE A 63 -4.80 27.76 16.50
CA PHE A 63 -4.77 28.76 15.42
C PHE A 63 -3.59 28.58 14.47
N PHE A 64 -3.66 29.25 13.32
CA PHE A 64 -2.52 29.45 12.44
C PHE A 64 -2.49 30.85 11.81
N GLU A 65 -1.32 31.26 11.33
CA GLU A 65 -1.12 32.55 10.66
C GLU A 65 -0.44 32.40 9.31
N LEU A 66 -1.01 33.06 8.30
CA LEU A 66 -0.37 33.26 7.00
C LEU A 66 0.23 34.66 6.93
N ALA A 67 1.35 34.82 6.24
CA ALA A 67 1.94 36.12 5.96
C ALA A 67 2.38 36.24 4.51
N ASN A 68 2.19 37.43 3.95
CA ASN A 68 2.79 37.79 2.67
C ASN A 68 4.25 38.21 2.86
N VAL A 69 5.18 37.41 2.33
CA VAL A 69 6.64 37.66 2.40
C VAL A 69 7.20 38.29 1.11
N SER A 70 6.34 38.55 0.13
CA SER A 70 6.71 39.27 -1.08
C SER A 70 6.77 40.79 -0.85
N ASP A 71 7.27 41.52 -1.85
CA ASP A 71 7.40 42.97 -1.86
C ASP A 71 6.19 43.72 -2.43
N HIS A 72 5.12 43.01 -2.80
CA HIS A 72 3.88 43.57 -3.35
C HIS A 72 2.63 42.96 -2.69
N ALA A 73 1.46 43.56 -2.91
CA ALA A 73 0.21 43.02 -2.37
C ALA A 73 -0.22 41.75 -3.14
N LEU A 74 -0.71 40.74 -2.41
CA LEU A 74 -1.16 39.46 -2.97
C LEU A 74 -2.66 39.29 -2.76
N ASP A 75 -3.38 38.93 -3.83
CA ASP A 75 -4.77 38.48 -3.78
C ASP A 75 -4.80 36.96 -3.60
N LEU A 76 -5.40 36.50 -2.51
CA LEU A 76 -5.48 35.10 -2.15
C LEU A 76 -6.71 34.39 -2.75
N THR A 77 -7.43 35.03 -3.67
CA THR A 77 -8.53 34.39 -4.39
C THR A 77 -8.04 33.17 -5.18
N GLY A 78 -8.62 32.01 -4.89
CA GLY A 78 -8.27 30.72 -5.51
C GLY A 78 -7.16 29.94 -4.78
N TRP A 79 -6.54 30.53 -3.76
CA TRP A 79 -5.63 29.82 -2.87
C TRP A 79 -6.42 28.93 -1.90
N ASN A 80 -5.82 27.81 -1.48
CA ASN A 80 -6.44 26.87 -0.56
C ASN A 80 -5.47 26.53 0.57
N VAL A 81 -6.02 26.34 1.77
CA VAL A 81 -5.29 25.82 2.93
C VAL A 81 -5.94 24.51 3.31
N PHE A 82 -5.19 23.41 3.33
CA PHE A 82 -5.71 22.12 3.81
C PHE A 82 -5.00 21.73 5.10
N ARG A 83 -5.73 21.05 6.00
CA ARG A 83 -5.14 20.45 7.20
C ARG A 83 -4.90 18.95 7.01
N CYS A 84 -3.87 18.46 7.69
CA CYS A 84 -3.70 17.04 7.94
C CYS A 84 -4.21 16.65 9.33
N ASP A 85 -4.72 15.43 9.45
CA ASP A 85 -5.23 14.81 10.68
C ASP A 85 -4.10 14.15 11.51
N GLU A 86 -4.46 13.37 12.54
CA GLU A 86 -3.49 12.73 13.44
C GLU A 86 -2.72 11.61 12.73
N GLU A 87 -3.27 11.07 11.66
CA GLU A 87 -2.69 10.05 10.79
C GLU A 87 -1.68 10.66 9.79
N GLY A 88 -1.54 11.98 9.75
CA GLY A 88 -0.62 12.65 8.85
C GLY A 88 -1.16 12.85 7.44
N LEU A 89 -2.45 12.61 7.21
CA LEU A 89 -3.09 12.61 5.89
C LEU A 89 -4.06 13.79 5.77
N ARG A 90 -4.33 14.25 4.54
CA ARG A 90 -5.23 15.40 4.34
C ARG A 90 -6.67 15.04 4.71
N ALA A 91 -7.27 15.82 5.60
CA ALA A 91 -8.59 15.52 6.13
C ALA A 91 -9.77 15.81 5.17
N ARG A 92 -9.60 16.62 4.10
CA ARG A 92 -10.68 17.04 3.18
C ARG A 92 -10.24 17.20 1.72
N ARG A 93 -11.13 16.86 0.78
CA ARG A 93 -10.88 16.77 -0.69
C ARG A 93 -10.87 18.10 -1.43
N SER A 94 -11.78 19.03 -1.12
CA SER A 94 -12.02 20.24 -1.92
C SER A 94 -12.20 21.52 -1.10
N ASP A 95 -12.39 21.37 0.20
CA ASP A 95 -12.78 22.46 1.06
C ASP A 95 -11.54 22.96 1.79
N SER A 96 -11.09 24.15 1.40
CA SER A 96 -10.10 24.90 2.15
C SER A 96 -10.58 25.09 3.60
N GLU A 97 -9.66 24.98 4.55
CA GLU A 97 -9.91 25.25 5.97
C GLU A 97 -10.31 26.70 6.23
N VAL A 98 -10.07 27.60 5.27
CA VAL A 98 -10.52 28.99 5.32
C VAL A 98 -10.86 29.53 3.93
N ASP A 99 -11.91 30.36 3.83
CA ASP A 99 -12.27 31.06 2.59
C ASP A 99 -11.39 32.29 2.40
N LEU A 100 -10.50 32.23 1.41
CA LEU A 100 -9.56 33.30 1.09
C LEU A 100 -10.04 34.22 -0.05
N ARG A 101 -11.29 34.06 -0.53
CA ARG A 101 -11.81 34.86 -1.63
C ARG A 101 -11.89 36.34 -1.25
N GLY A 102 -11.26 37.19 -2.05
CA GLY A 102 -11.21 38.64 -1.83
C GLY A 102 -10.27 39.08 -0.70
N VAL A 103 -9.49 38.17 -0.12
CA VAL A 103 -8.46 38.51 0.87
C VAL A 103 -7.24 39.05 0.14
N VAL A 104 -6.85 40.29 0.42
CA VAL A 104 -5.65 40.92 -0.15
C VAL A 104 -4.67 41.26 0.98
N LEU A 105 -3.48 40.66 0.94
CA LEU A 105 -2.43 40.90 1.92
C LEU A 105 -1.37 41.85 1.38
N ALA A 106 -1.16 42.99 2.04
CA ALA A 106 -0.02 43.87 1.78
C ALA A 106 1.32 43.20 2.18
N PRO A 107 2.47 43.67 1.68
CA PRO A 107 3.79 43.17 2.10
C PRO A 107 3.94 43.15 3.62
N GLY A 108 4.27 41.99 4.19
CA GLY A 108 4.41 41.77 5.64
C GLY A 108 3.11 41.70 6.43
N GLN A 109 1.95 41.87 5.79
CA GLN A 109 0.64 41.72 6.44
C GLN A 109 0.39 40.24 6.75
N ARG A 110 -0.30 40.01 7.87
CA ARG A 110 -0.70 38.70 8.36
C ARG A 110 -2.20 38.48 8.22
N PHE A 111 -2.58 37.22 8.16
CA PHE A 111 -3.95 36.73 8.19
C PHE A 111 -4.05 35.65 9.26
N THR A 112 -4.80 35.92 10.31
CA THR A 112 -4.89 35.10 11.53
C THR A 112 -6.18 34.30 11.54
N VAL A 113 -6.08 32.97 11.60
CA VAL A 113 -7.23 32.06 11.63
C VAL A 113 -7.31 31.41 13.01
N LEU A 114 -8.30 31.79 13.81
CA LEU A 114 -8.46 31.34 15.21
C LEU A 114 -9.50 30.22 15.34
N GLY A 115 -9.37 29.39 16.37
CA GLY A 115 -10.42 28.46 16.78
C GLY A 115 -11.73 29.19 17.13
N PRO A 116 -12.91 28.62 16.82
CA PRO A 116 -14.18 29.18 17.23
C PRO A 116 -14.28 29.30 18.77
N GLY A 117 -14.37 30.52 19.28
CA GLY A 117 -14.43 30.76 20.72
C GLY A 117 -13.07 30.76 21.43
N ALA A 118 -11.97 30.86 20.69
CA ALA A 118 -10.63 31.02 21.24
C ALA A 118 -10.57 32.20 22.24
N SER A 119 -9.82 31.99 23.31
CA SER A 119 -9.66 32.92 24.43
C SER A 119 -8.52 33.93 24.22
N TRP A 120 -7.92 33.96 23.03
CA TRP A 120 -6.83 34.87 22.69
C TRP A 120 -7.29 36.34 22.72
N PRO A 121 -6.41 37.28 23.11
CA PRO A 121 -6.75 38.71 23.16
C PRO A 121 -6.96 39.39 21.80
N ALA A 122 -6.65 38.71 20.69
CA ALA A 122 -6.68 39.24 19.33
C ALA A 122 -7.99 38.89 18.60
N ASP A 123 -8.50 39.81 17.79
CA ASP A 123 -9.59 39.53 16.86
C ASP A 123 -9.01 38.73 15.67
N GLY A 124 -9.52 37.51 15.43
CA GLY A 124 -9.13 36.70 14.28
C GLY A 124 -9.74 37.23 12.97
N ASP A 125 -9.01 37.12 11.87
CA ASP A 125 -9.50 37.48 10.53
C ASP A 125 -10.51 36.45 9.99
N ALA A 126 -10.36 35.18 10.42
CA ALA A 126 -11.28 34.09 10.13
C ALA A 126 -11.29 33.05 11.26
N ALA A 127 -12.21 32.09 11.17
CA ALA A 127 -12.33 31.00 12.12
C ALA A 127 -11.96 29.65 11.48
N LEU A 128 -11.30 28.78 12.24
CA LEU A 128 -11.10 27.38 11.88
C LEU A 128 -12.45 26.67 11.72
N VAL A 129 -12.53 25.80 10.72
CA VAL A 129 -13.73 24.97 10.54
C VAL A 129 -13.82 23.89 11.62
N ARG A 130 -12.67 23.39 12.11
CA ARG A 130 -12.54 22.46 13.24
C ARG A 130 -11.22 22.71 13.99
N GLU A 131 -11.17 22.28 15.24
CA GLU A 131 -9.95 22.29 16.06
C GLU A 131 -8.84 21.46 15.39
N LEU A 132 -7.60 21.92 15.53
CA LEU A 132 -6.43 21.14 15.13
C LEU A 132 -6.21 20.03 16.16
N PRO A 133 -5.90 18.79 15.74
CA PRO A 133 -5.73 17.68 16.67
C PRO A 133 -4.53 17.87 17.61
N GLU A 134 -4.63 17.36 18.84
CA GLU A 134 -3.59 17.54 19.85
C GLU A 134 -2.39 16.60 19.65
N ARG A 135 -2.58 15.40 19.07
CA ARG A 135 -1.52 14.37 18.94
C ARG A 135 -0.72 14.46 17.64
N GLY A 136 -1.18 15.28 16.70
CA GLY A 136 -0.50 15.47 15.42
C GLY A 136 -1.36 16.36 14.51
N TYR A 137 -0.74 17.31 13.83
CA TYR A 137 -1.44 18.23 12.94
C TYR A 137 -0.50 18.80 11.89
N GLY A 138 -1.05 19.10 10.71
CA GLY A 138 -0.30 19.75 9.64
C GLY A 138 -1.16 20.71 8.84
N LEU A 139 -0.51 21.59 8.08
CA LEU A 139 -1.14 22.46 7.11
C LEU A 139 -0.33 22.47 5.81
N VAL A 140 -1.04 22.49 4.68
CA VAL A 140 -0.49 22.72 3.36
C VAL A 140 -1.23 23.86 2.68
N VAL A 141 -0.49 24.84 2.16
CA VAL A 141 -1.01 26.00 1.44
C VAL A 141 -0.78 25.77 -0.05
N LEU A 142 -1.85 25.69 -0.84
CA LEU A 142 -1.79 25.55 -2.28
C LEU A 142 -2.12 26.87 -2.98
N ALA A 143 -1.33 27.22 -3.98
CA ALA A 143 -1.62 28.29 -4.92
C ALA A 143 -2.77 27.90 -5.87
N PRO A 144 -3.37 28.84 -6.63
CA PRO A 144 -4.50 28.57 -7.51
C PRO A 144 -4.22 27.56 -8.65
N ASP A 145 -2.96 27.33 -8.99
CA ASP A 145 -2.50 26.34 -9.97
C ASP A 145 -2.24 24.95 -9.36
N GLY A 146 -2.44 24.79 -8.05
CA GLY A 146 -2.21 23.56 -7.31
C GLY A 146 -0.80 23.40 -6.74
N ALA A 147 0.13 24.33 -7.00
CA ALA A 147 1.48 24.25 -6.46
C ALA A 147 1.49 24.47 -4.94
N VAL A 148 2.27 23.67 -4.20
CA VAL A 148 2.50 23.88 -2.76
C VAL A 148 3.31 25.17 -2.56
N ALA A 149 2.71 26.16 -1.91
CA ALA A 149 3.35 27.43 -1.57
C ALA A 149 4.13 27.35 -0.25
N ASP A 150 3.57 26.67 0.75
CA ASP A 150 4.21 26.38 2.03
C ASP A 150 3.50 25.21 2.72
N ALA A 151 4.20 24.50 3.60
CA ALA A 151 3.63 23.41 4.37
C ALA A 151 4.36 23.26 5.72
N ILE A 152 3.64 22.73 6.71
CA ILE A 152 4.18 22.41 8.04
C ILE A 152 3.49 21.16 8.57
N ALA A 153 4.28 20.29 9.18
CA ALA A 153 3.81 19.09 9.86
C ALA A 153 4.32 19.09 11.30
N VAL A 154 3.42 18.87 12.27
CA VAL A 154 3.72 18.76 13.70
C VAL A 154 3.27 17.40 14.18
N TYR A 155 4.19 16.44 14.29
CA TYR A 155 3.92 15.04 14.58
C TYR A 155 5.02 14.39 15.43
N PRO A 156 4.76 13.23 16.05
CA PRO A 156 5.78 12.46 16.75
C PRO A 156 7.01 12.17 15.88
N ALA A 157 8.20 12.40 16.44
CA ALA A 157 9.48 12.22 15.73
C ALA A 157 10.25 10.93 16.06
N ASP A 158 9.78 10.15 17.03
CA ASP A 158 10.48 9.00 17.63
C ASP A 158 9.40 8.02 18.17
N PRO A 159 9.47 6.69 17.95
CA PRO A 159 10.56 5.92 17.32
C PRO A 159 10.53 5.90 15.80
N ALA A 160 9.40 6.23 15.20
CA ALA A 160 9.25 6.45 13.77
C ALA A 160 8.71 7.85 13.56
N ALA A 161 9.37 8.65 12.72
CA ALA A 161 8.87 9.95 12.33
C ALA A 161 7.68 9.79 11.38
N MET A 162 6.61 10.54 11.63
CA MET A 162 5.44 10.59 10.75
C MET A 162 5.81 11.22 9.41
N THR A 163 5.70 10.47 8.32
CA THR A 163 5.83 11.01 6.95
C THR A 163 4.50 11.58 6.49
N SER A 164 4.19 12.84 6.79
CA SER A 164 2.88 13.43 6.50
C SER A 164 2.77 13.97 5.07
N GLU A 165 1.56 14.00 4.50
CA GLU A 165 1.24 14.73 3.26
C GLU A 165 1.39 16.26 3.42
N CYS A 166 1.17 16.78 4.64
CA CYS A 166 1.51 18.16 5.01
C CYS A 166 2.99 18.31 5.35
N GLY A 167 3.76 17.22 5.24
CA GLY A 167 5.21 17.21 5.34
C GLY A 167 5.82 18.05 4.23
N GLY A 168 6.58 19.06 4.64
CA GLY A 168 7.38 19.89 3.75
C GLY A 168 8.83 19.92 4.21
N ALA A 169 9.47 21.08 4.18
CA ALA A 169 10.84 21.25 4.66
C ALA A 169 11.01 21.13 6.19
N ALA A 170 9.92 21.09 6.97
CA ALA A 170 9.95 21.06 8.42
C ALA A 170 8.90 20.12 9.01
N GLU A 171 9.37 19.02 9.62
CA GLU A 171 8.61 18.20 10.56
C GLU A 171 8.99 18.62 11.99
N LEU A 172 8.01 19.02 12.79
CA LEU A 172 8.19 19.52 14.15
C LEU A 172 7.59 18.53 15.16
N PRO A 173 8.16 18.41 16.37
CA PRO A 173 7.63 17.51 17.38
C PRO A 173 6.42 18.12 18.10
N VAL A 174 5.50 17.28 18.58
CA VAL A 174 4.29 17.71 19.33
C VAL A 174 4.67 18.09 20.77
N THR A 175 5.24 19.28 20.94
CA THR A 175 5.90 19.67 22.21
C THR A 175 5.49 21.04 22.74
N THR A 176 4.47 21.68 22.17
CA THR A 176 3.91 22.93 22.69
C THR A 176 3.09 22.67 23.96
N ALA A 177 3.25 23.50 25.01
CA ALA A 177 2.46 23.38 26.23
C ALA A 177 1.26 24.32 26.19
N PHE A 178 0.05 23.76 26.19
CA PHE A 178 -1.21 24.50 26.17
C PHE A 178 -1.35 25.40 27.40
N ALA A 179 -1.00 24.90 28.59
CA ALA A 179 -1.03 25.67 29.84
C ALA A 179 -0.12 26.91 29.84
N LEU A 180 0.88 26.94 28.95
CA LEU A 180 1.81 28.07 28.78
C LEU A 180 1.45 28.95 27.58
N GLY A 181 0.43 28.58 26.80
CA GLY A 181 0.05 29.26 25.57
C GLY A 181 1.17 29.28 24.55
N GLU A 182 1.83 28.15 24.33
CA GLU A 182 2.92 28.06 23.37
C GLU A 182 2.46 27.69 21.96
N SER A 183 3.23 28.14 20.97
CA SER A 183 3.07 27.84 19.55
C SER A 183 4.42 27.57 18.89
N TRP A 184 4.36 27.04 17.67
CA TRP A 184 5.49 27.01 16.76
C TRP A 184 5.52 28.30 15.95
N GLN A 185 6.65 29.03 16.00
CA GLN A 185 6.84 30.30 15.30
C GLN A 185 8.04 30.22 14.34
N ARG A 186 7.84 30.64 13.08
CA ARG A 186 8.87 30.68 12.05
C ARG A 186 9.84 31.85 12.27
N VAL A 187 11.15 31.61 12.16
CA VAL A 187 12.20 32.65 12.24
C VAL A 187 12.51 33.18 10.84
N GLN A 188 12.20 34.46 10.58
CA GLN A 188 12.27 35.08 9.25
C GLN A 188 13.69 35.42 8.72
N THR A 189 14.79 34.99 9.36
CA THR A 189 16.18 35.34 8.95
C THR A 189 16.92 34.27 8.14
N ALA A 190 16.34 33.10 7.87
CA ALA A 190 16.98 32.05 7.09
C ALA A 190 16.54 32.11 5.62
N SER A 191 17.50 32.34 4.71
CA SER A 191 17.31 32.36 3.27
C SER A 191 17.21 30.95 2.64
N THR A 192 16.61 30.00 3.34
CA THR A 192 16.31 28.66 2.83
C THR A 192 14.83 28.37 3.03
N THR A 193 14.29 27.50 2.19
CA THR A 193 12.93 26.93 2.28
C THR A 193 12.62 26.25 3.62
N ASP A 194 13.61 26.10 4.50
CA ASP A 194 13.57 25.30 5.72
C ASP A 194 13.45 26.15 7.00
N GLY A 195 13.05 27.44 6.88
CA GLY A 195 13.12 28.46 7.94
C GLY A 195 12.97 27.93 9.36
N ALA A 196 13.97 28.18 10.22
CA ALA A 196 14.03 27.60 11.56
C ALA A 196 12.75 27.91 12.37
N TRP A 197 12.05 26.87 12.82
CA TRP A 197 10.89 26.98 13.70
C TRP A 197 11.33 26.92 15.16
N LEU A 198 10.80 27.81 15.98
CA LEU A 198 11.06 27.85 17.42
C LEU A 198 9.75 27.79 18.19
N ARG A 199 9.74 26.99 19.26
CA ARG A 199 8.67 27.00 20.24
C ARG A 199 8.77 28.28 21.09
N ALA A 200 7.68 29.04 21.17
CA ALA A 200 7.62 30.31 21.89
C ALA A 200 6.20 30.57 22.43
N PRO A 201 6.00 31.53 23.36
CA PRO A 201 4.67 32.01 23.73
C PRO A 201 3.95 32.58 22.50
N ALA A 202 2.69 32.19 22.34
CA ALA A 202 1.90 32.51 21.17
C ALA A 202 1.67 34.02 20.98
N THR A 203 1.69 34.47 19.73
CA THR A 203 1.55 35.88 19.33
C THR A 203 0.46 36.11 18.29
N PRO A 204 -0.78 35.61 18.49
CA PRO A 204 -1.84 35.74 17.48
C PRO A 204 -2.10 37.22 17.12
N GLY A 205 -2.06 37.54 15.84
CA GLY A 205 -2.20 38.87 15.26
C GLY A 205 -0.98 39.79 15.43
N ALA A 206 0.12 39.30 16.00
CA ALA A 206 1.32 40.09 16.31
C ALA A 206 2.60 39.48 15.67
N PRO A 207 3.69 40.25 15.56
CA PRO A 207 4.96 39.68 15.09
C PRO A 207 5.51 38.62 16.05
N ASN A 208 5.98 37.50 15.48
CA ASN A 208 6.65 36.42 16.21
C ASN A 208 7.70 36.96 17.19
N ALA A 209 7.67 36.46 18.42
CA ALA A 209 8.52 36.92 19.52
C ALA A 209 9.27 35.76 20.16
N PHE A 210 10.60 35.83 20.16
CA PHE A 210 11.47 34.78 20.70
C PHE A 210 12.11 35.24 22.02
N PRO A 211 11.46 35.05 23.17
CA PRO A 211 12.05 35.43 24.44
C PRO A 211 13.33 34.62 24.70
N ARG A 212 14.36 35.26 25.24
CA ARG A 212 15.57 34.55 25.65
C ARG A 212 15.21 33.54 26.74
N ALA A 213 15.59 32.28 26.54
CA ALA A 213 15.48 31.25 27.57
C ALA A 213 16.14 31.77 28.86
N PRO A 214 15.47 31.68 30.01
CA PRO A 214 16.08 32.08 31.25
C PRO A 214 17.34 31.26 31.52
N ASN A 215 18.39 31.93 31.99
CA ASN A 215 19.58 31.23 32.49
C ASN A 215 19.31 30.77 33.92
N HIS A 216 18.64 29.63 34.07
CA HIS A 216 18.41 28.99 35.35
C HIS A 216 19.31 27.77 35.53
N THR A 217 19.73 27.53 36.77
CA THR A 217 20.60 26.41 37.13
C THR A 217 19.85 25.25 37.78
N VAL A 218 18.56 25.43 38.08
CA VAL A 218 17.68 24.37 38.59
C VAL A 218 17.20 23.52 37.42
N ARG A 219 17.26 22.22 37.59
CA ARG A 219 16.90 21.24 36.55
C ARG A 219 16.26 20.01 37.17
N ILE A 220 15.58 19.22 36.35
CA ILE A 220 15.08 17.89 36.69
C ILE A 220 16.27 16.93 36.57
N ASP A 221 16.71 16.38 37.71
CA ASP A 221 17.87 15.48 37.79
C ASP A 221 17.44 14.00 37.77
N GLU A 222 16.27 13.66 38.30
CA GLU A 222 15.79 12.27 38.36
C GLU A 222 14.26 12.21 38.24
N LEU A 223 13.72 11.21 37.53
CA LEU A 223 12.28 10.95 37.47
C LEU A 223 11.93 9.48 37.27
N ALA A 224 10.82 9.05 37.83
CA ALA A 224 10.19 7.75 37.56
C ALA A 224 8.67 7.90 37.66
N ALA A 225 7.93 7.39 36.66
CA ALA A 225 6.47 7.47 36.57
C ALA A 225 5.73 6.44 37.43
N ALA A 226 6.46 5.47 37.97
CA ALA A 226 6.00 4.50 38.94
C ALA A 226 7.22 3.92 39.68
N GLY A 227 6.97 3.06 40.67
CA GLY A 227 8.02 2.37 41.40
C GLY A 227 7.58 1.01 41.95
N PRO A 228 8.42 0.35 42.77
CA PRO A 228 8.10 -0.93 43.40
C PRO A 228 6.85 -0.89 44.28
N GLY A 229 6.42 0.29 44.76
CA GLY A 229 5.15 0.48 45.46
C GLY A 229 3.92 0.57 44.55
N GLY A 230 4.07 0.48 43.23
CA GLY A 230 3.02 0.61 42.23
C GLY A 230 3.02 1.97 41.52
N HIS A 231 1.95 2.25 40.77
CA HIS A 231 1.83 3.46 39.92
C HIS A 231 1.98 4.77 40.69
N GLY A 232 1.46 4.86 41.92
CA GLY A 232 1.59 6.03 42.78
C GLY A 232 2.94 6.17 43.51
N ASP A 233 3.89 5.26 43.30
CA ASP A 233 5.26 5.30 43.84
C ASP A 233 6.23 6.01 42.88
N ASP A 234 5.75 7.12 42.32
CA ASP A 234 6.40 7.95 41.32
C ASP A 234 7.00 9.21 41.96
N PHE A 235 7.95 9.86 41.27
CA PHE A 235 8.56 11.09 41.76
C PHE A 235 9.29 11.88 40.67
N VAL A 236 9.52 13.16 40.97
CA VAL A 236 10.39 14.07 40.23
C VAL A 236 11.37 14.70 41.20
N GLU A 237 12.66 14.67 40.88
CA GLU A 237 13.68 15.32 41.68
C GLU A 237 14.26 16.55 40.97
N LEU A 238 14.23 17.67 41.68
CA LEU A 238 14.84 18.91 41.25
C LEU A 238 16.21 19.07 41.88
N ARG A 239 17.19 19.56 41.11
CA ARG A 239 18.52 19.93 41.63
C ARG A 239 18.93 21.31 41.17
N ASN A 240 19.47 22.10 42.08
CA ASN A 240 20.19 23.31 41.72
C ASN A 240 21.65 22.98 41.38
N ALA A 241 21.99 22.99 40.09
CA ALA A 241 23.33 22.73 39.59
C ALA A 241 24.25 23.97 39.58
N GLY A 242 23.75 25.11 40.08
CA GLY A 242 24.47 26.37 40.12
C GLY A 242 25.31 26.55 41.37
N GLU A 243 25.96 27.70 41.46
CA GLU A 243 26.85 28.07 42.57
C GLU A 243 26.14 28.87 43.67
N SER A 244 24.89 29.30 43.44
CA SER A 244 24.11 30.14 44.35
C SER A 244 22.71 29.60 44.59
N ALA A 245 22.12 29.94 45.75
CA ALA A 245 20.77 29.52 46.09
C ALA A 245 19.72 30.20 45.19
N VAL A 246 18.76 29.42 44.68
CA VAL A 246 17.67 29.88 43.82
C VAL A 246 16.38 29.98 44.64
N ASP A 247 15.64 31.08 44.47
CA ASP A 247 14.30 31.28 45.01
C ASP A 247 13.28 30.70 44.03
N LEU A 248 12.47 29.77 44.53
CA LEU A 248 11.45 29.07 43.74
C LEU A 248 10.08 29.72 43.87
N ALA A 249 9.92 30.80 44.64
CA ALA A 249 8.60 31.42 44.85
C ALA A 249 7.86 31.69 43.53
N GLY A 250 6.65 31.13 43.40
CA GLY A 250 5.80 31.25 42.21
C GLY A 250 6.18 30.35 41.04
N TRP A 251 7.27 29.56 41.13
CA TRP A 251 7.57 28.53 40.15
C TRP A 251 6.49 27.46 40.19
N ARG A 252 6.34 26.75 39.08
CA ARG A 252 5.29 25.74 38.89
C ARG A 252 5.89 24.45 38.34
N LEU A 253 5.43 23.33 38.85
CA LEU A 253 5.74 21.99 38.33
C LEU A 253 4.47 21.42 37.70
N TYR A 254 4.55 21.08 36.42
CA TYR A 254 3.51 20.39 35.66
C TYR A 254 3.92 18.94 35.38
N ARG A 255 2.94 18.05 35.23
CA ARG A 255 3.14 16.72 34.64
C ARG A 255 2.63 16.72 33.20
N CYS A 256 3.14 15.81 32.37
CA CYS A 256 2.47 15.47 31.12
C CYS A 256 1.31 14.50 31.40
N VAL A 257 0.20 14.68 30.70
CA VAL A 257 -0.94 13.74 30.73
C VAL A 257 -0.69 12.57 29.77
N ALA A 258 -1.58 11.58 29.77
CA ALA A 258 -1.43 10.37 28.94
C ALA A 258 -1.43 10.64 27.41
N THR A 259 -1.90 11.80 26.95
CA THR A 259 -1.78 12.25 25.55
C THR A 259 -0.49 13.03 25.28
N GLY A 260 0.39 13.19 26.27
CA GLY A 260 1.62 13.99 26.16
C GLY A 260 1.43 15.49 26.41
N ALA A 261 0.19 15.97 26.49
CA ALA A 261 -0.10 17.40 26.66
C ALA A 261 0.23 17.92 28.08
N VAL A 262 0.47 19.23 28.17
CA VAL A 262 0.51 20.00 29.43
C VAL A 262 -0.63 21.01 29.41
N ILE A 263 -1.70 20.69 30.12
CA ILE A 263 -2.92 21.50 30.26
C ILE A 263 -3.00 22.15 31.64
N SER A 264 -3.88 23.12 31.84
CA SER A 264 -4.00 23.87 33.10
C SER A 264 -4.20 22.95 34.33
N GLU A 265 -4.96 21.87 34.16
CA GLU A 265 -5.28 20.85 35.16
C GLU A 265 -4.11 19.92 35.48
N SER A 266 -3.06 19.93 34.68
CA SER A 266 -1.86 19.11 34.87
C SER A 266 -0.84 19.71 35.86
N LEU A 267 -1.11 20.91 36.37
CA LEU A 267 -0.31 21.55 37.42
C LEU A 267 -0.26 20.67 38.67
N GLN A 268 0.95 20.25 39.05
CA GLN A 268 1.20 19.44 40.24
C GLN A 268 1.49 20.28 41.47
N HIS A 269 2.26 21.36 41.32
CA HIS A 269 2.69 22.17 42.45
C HIS A 269 3.02 23.60 42.06
N THR A 270 2.69 24.56 42.95
CA THR A 270 3.16 25.95 42.89
C THR A 270 3.97 26.22 44.14
N PHE A 271 5.24 26.56 43.97
CA PHE A 271 6.17 26.80 45.07
C PHE A 271 5.85 28.11 45.79
N ALA A 272 5.86 28.06 47.12
CA ALA A 272 5.47 29.15 47.99
C ALA A 272 6.62 30.14 48.25
N THR A 273 6.27 31.33 48.74
CA THR A 273 7.26 32.30 49.20
C THR A 273 8.11 31.71 50.32
N GLY A 274 9.41 31.59 50.10
CA GLY A 274 10.37 31.00 51.05
C GLY A 274 10.94 29.65 50.61
N ASP A 275 10.37 29.02 49.60
CA ASP A 275 10.93 27.82 48.99
C ASP A 275 12.23 28.17 48.25
N ARG A 276 13.34 27.63 48.75
CA ARG A 276 14.68 27.92 48.22
C ARG A 276 15.46 26.64 48.03
N LEU A 277 16.17 26.55 46.91
CA LEU A 277 17.07 25.44 46.63
C LEU A 277 18.52 25.95 46.65
N ALA A 278 19.25 25.59 47.70
CA ALA A 278 20.67 25.95 47.86
C ALA A 278 21.52 25.33 46.74
N ALA A 279 22.72 25.86 46.50
CA ALA A 279 23.65 25.33 45.52
C ALA A 279 23.94 23.83 45.81
N GLY A 280 23.73 22.98 44.79
CA GLY A 280 23.89 21.52 44.91
C GLY A 280 22.76 20.79 45.64
N GLN A 281 21.80 21.50 46.24
CA GLN A 281 20.67 20.89 46.96
C GLN A 281 19.72 20.20 45.97
N ARG A 282 19.11 19.11 46.46
CA ARG A 282 18.06 18.35 45.79
C ARG A 282 16.74 18.51 46.53
N MET A 283 15.64 18.43 45.79
CA MET A 283 14.28 18.47 46.31
C MET A 283 13.47 17.37 45.63
N VAL A 284 12.92 16.46 46.42
CA VAL A 284 12.11 15.34 45.94
C VAL A 284 10.64 15.72 46.00
N VAL A 285 9.98 15.71 44.85
CA VAL A 285 8.53 15.82 44.73
C VAL A 285 7.96 14.42 44.50
N GLY A 286 7.41 13.81 45.55
CA GLY A 286 6.88 12.44 45.52
C GLY A 286 5.39 12.42 45.20
N GLY A 287 4.97 11.50 44.35
CA GLY A 287 3.56 11.27 44.06
C GLY A 287 2.82 10.53 45.18
N PRO A 288 1.51 10.29 45.02
CA PRO A 288 0.58 10.13 46.13
C PRO A 288 0.88 8.96 47.08
N SER A 289 1.56 7.92 46.59
CA SER A 289 1.97 6.73 47.35
C SER A 289 3.48 6.52 47.35
N PHE A 290 4.27 7.58 47.12
CA PHE A 290 5.72 7.53 47.11
C PHE A 290 6.29 6.95 48.41
N THR A 291 7.15 5.95 48.25
CA THR A 291 7.67 5.14 49.35
C THR A 291 8.94 5.72 50.00
N GLY A 292 9.55 6.75 49.39
CA GLY A 292 10.72 7.45 49.91
C GLY A 292 10.37 8.65 50.80
N VAL A 293 11.38 9.48 51.08
CA VAL A 293 11.20 10.76 51.79
C VAL A 293 11.01 11.87 50.74
N ALA A 294 9.81 12.44 50.69
CA ALA A 294 9.50 13.58 49.82
C ALA A 294 9.58 14.90 50.59
N ASP A 295 10.13 15.93 49.94
CA ASP A 295 10.05 17.32 50.41
C ASP A 295 8.67 17.93 50.11
N VAL A 296 8.08 17.53 48.97
CA VAL A 296 6.73 17.90 48.53
C VAL A 296 5.98 16.64 48.13
N GLN A 297 4.75 16.48 48.64
CA GLN A 297 3.86 15.39 48.28
C GLN A 297 2.75 15.92 47.33
N ILE A 298 2.61 15.32 46.14
CA ILE A 298 1.57 15.68 45.17
C ILE A 298 0.42 14.66 45.20
N ALA A 299 -0.77 15.09 44.79
CA ALA A 299 -2.00 14.29 44.91
C ALA A 299 -2.31 13.41 43.69
N VAL A 300 -1.68 13.69 42.55
CA VAL A 300 -1.97 13.03 41.28
C VAL A 300 -0.66 12.40 40.78
N SER A 301 -0.73 11.10 40.47
CA SER A 301 0.39 10.38 39.85
C SER A 301 0.72 10.96 38.48
N MET A 302 1.97 10.80 38.05
CA MET A 302 2.36 10.88 36.66
C MET A 302 1.65 9.77 35.87
N ALA A 303 1.48 9.98 34.55
CA ALA A 303 0.92 8.96 33.69
C ALA A 303 1.98 7.90 33.36
N ASP A 304 1.61 6.62 33.32
CA ASP A 304 2.55 5.50 33.17
C ASP A 304 3.09 5.34 31.74
N LEU A 305 2.21 5.49 30.74
CA LEU A 305 2.49 5.22 29.33
C LEU A 305 3.19 6.38 28.61
N VAL A 306 2.67 7.59 28.83
CA VAL A 306 3.20 8.85 28.32
C VAL A 306 3.33 9.76 29.52
N SER A 307 4.58 9.98 29.95
CA SER A 307 4.91 10.67 31.18
C SER A 307 5.84 11.85 30.95
N GLY A 308 6.07 12.59 32.02
CA GLY A 308 7.05 13.67 32.01
C GLY A 308 6.73 14.75 33.01
N ALA A 309 7.72 15.60 33.22
CA ALA A 309 7.63 16.75 34.10
C ALA A 309 8.15 17.99 33.41
N LEU A 310 7.48 19.12 33.65
CA LEU A 310 7.87 20.43 33.14
C LEU A 310 7.95 21.43 34.30
N LEU A 311 9.14 21.98 34.51
CA LEU A 311 9.41 23.02 35.48
C LEU A 311 9.34 24.40 34.82
N VAL A 312 8.57 25.30 35.42
CA VAL A 312 8.25 26.62 34.87
C VAL A 312 8.53 27.69 35.92
N ALA A 313 9.21 28.76 35.51
CA ALA A 313 9.53 29.88 36.39
C ALA A 313 8.26 30.72 36.70
N ALA A 314 8.36 31.60 37.69
CA ALA A 314 7.26 32.47 38.10
C ALA A 314 6.70 33.37 36.97
N ASP A 315 7.53 33.70 35.98
CA ASP A 315 7.13 34.49 34.82
C ASP A 315 6.57 33.67 33.64
N GLY A 316 6.37 32.36 33.83
CA GLY A 316 5.75 31.47 32.84
C GLY A 316 6.72 30.86 31.84
N ARG A 317 8.02 31.15 31.92
CA ARG A 317 9.02 30.54 31.02
C ARG A 317 9.46 29.17 31.50
N ARG A 318 9.70 28.27 30.55
CA ARG A 318 10.27 26.94 30.81
C ARG A 318 11.64 27.06 31.46
N VAL A 319 11.88 26.23 32.47
CA VAL A 319 13.17 26.09 33.17
C VAL A 319 13.88 24.83 32.69
N ASP A 320 13.23 23.68 32.86
CA ASP A 320 13.69 22.37 32.38
C ASP A 320 12.46 21.48 32.21
N GLY A 321 12.60 20.46 31.38
CA GLY A 321 11.53 19.53 31.08
C GLY A 321 12.08 18.19 30.59
N VAL A 322 11.43 17.11 31.01
CA VAL A 322 11.77 15.75 30.63
C VAL A 322 10.49 15.03 30.24
N GLY A 323 10.42 14.53 29.01
CA GLY A 323 9.35 13.65 28.55
C GLY A 323 9.80 12.19 28.52
N VAL A 324 8.91 11.28 28.88
CA VAL A 324 9.14 9.83 28.84
C VAL A 324 7.97 9.19 28.10
N SER A 325 8.21 8.62 26.91
CA SER A 325 7.16 7.97 26.12
C SER A 325 7.79 7.06 25.08
N SER A 326 7.06 6.03 24.66
CA SER A 326 7.48 5.07 23.64
C SER A 326 6.90 5.36 22.24
N ARG A 327 6.00 6.35 22.10
CA ARG A 327 5.45 6.77 20.80
C ARG A 327 5.14 8.27 20.78
N GLU A 328 4.15 8.70 21.55
CA GLU A 328 3.72 10.12 21.56
C GLU A 328 4.86 11.06 21.99
N ASP A 329 4.98 12.19 21.31
CA ASP A 329 5.76 13.30 21.84
C ASP A 329 5.01 13.97 22.99
N THR A 330 5.75 14.71 23.80
CA THR A 330 5.23 15.32 25.02
C THR A 330 5.59 16.79 25.09
N ALA A 331 4.66 17.59 25.59
CA ALA A 331 4.90 18.99 25.92
C ALA A 331 5.96 19.16 27.02
N CYS A 332 6.33 18.11 27.76
CA CYS A 332 7.41 18.14 28.74
C CYS A 332 8.80 18.08 28.11
N GLN A 333 8.93 17.72 26.83
CA GLN A 333 10.24 17.69 26.15
C GLN A 333 10.87 19.09 26.02
N SER A 334 12.15 19.18 26.37
CA SER A 334 12.91 20.42 26.19
C SER A 334 13.43 20.62 24.75
N GLY A 335 13.47 19.55 23.94
CA GLY A 335 13.91 19.55 22.56
C GLY A 335 13.16 18.52 21.72
N ARG A 336 13.79 17.98 20.68
CA ARG A 336 13.17 16.99 19.77
C ARG A 336 13.13 15.56 20.32
N THR A 337 13.98 15.25 21.30
CA THR A 337 14.13 13.89 21.83
C THR A 337 13.38 13.71 23.15
N LYS A 338 12.80 12.52 23.34
CA LYS A 338 12.24 12.05 24.61
C LYS A 338 13.06 10.89 25.18
N GLN A 339 12.78 10.56 26.42
CA GLN A 339 13.25 9.30 27.00
C GLN A 339 12.25 8.20 26.65
N ALA A 340 12.73 6.98 26.42
CA ALA A 340 11.86 5.85 26.12
C ALA A 340 11.10 5.35 27.37
N GLY A 341 9.88 4.85 27.20
CA GLY A 341 9.10 4.22 28.26
C GLY A 341 9.58 2.80 28.59
N VAL A 342 10.85 2.65 28.99
CA VAL A 342 11.54 1.35 29.15
C VAL A 342 12.02 1.06 30.57
N LEU A 343 11.60 1.88 31.55
CA LEU A 343 11.97 1.68 32.95
C LEU A 343 11.34 0.40 33.50
N ASP A 344 12.14 -0.37 34.24
CA ASP A 344 11.61 -1.44 35.06
C ASP A 344 11.25 -0.94 36.46
N TYR A 345 9.99 -0.55 36.64
CA TYR A 345 9.49 -0.05 37.92
C TYR A 345 9.58 -1.09 39.04
N ARG A 346 9.50 -2.37 38.69
CA ARG A 346 9.62 -3.50 39.63
C ARG A 346 10.94 -3.46 40.41
N THR A 347 12.07 -3.20 39.73
CA THR A 347 13.38 -3.10 40.40
C THR A 347 13.72 -1.67 40.84
N GLY A 348 12.78 -0.74 40.67
CA GLY A 348 12.93 0.65 41.06
C GLY A 348 13.90 1.41 40.17
N GLU A 349 13.83 1.21 38.86
CA GLU A 349 14.59 2.01 37.91
C GLU A 349 13.99 3.42 37.76
N SER A 350 14.86 4.38 37.48
CA SER A 350 14.53 5.78 37.17
C SER A 350 15.42 6.31 36.06
N TRP A 351 14.93 7.35 35.38
CA TRP A 351 15.74 8.17 34.49
C TRP A 351 16.56 9.14 35.33
N GLN A 352 17.89 9.07 35.20
CA GLN A 352 18.83 9.88 35.98
C GLN A 352 19.72 10.70 35.06
N ARG A 353 19.80 12.01 35.31
CA ARG A 353 20.66 12.93 34.59
C ARG A 353 22.08 12.86 35.15
N THR A 354 23.06 12.54 34.32
CA THR A 354 24.47 12.51 34.69
C THR A 354 25.07 13.95 34.69
N PRO A 355 26.28 14.17 35.22
CA PRO A 355 26.89 15.50 35.30
C PRO A 355 27.06 16.23 33.95
N ASP A 356 27.20 15.49 32.85
CA ASP A 356 27.30 16.05 31.49
C ASP A 356 25.93 16.40 30.87
N GLY A 357 24.83 16.07 31.56
CA GLY A 357 23.47 16.37 31.15
C GLY A 357 22.73 15.22 30.46
N VAL A 358 23.41 14.08 30.20
CA VAL A 358 22.83 12.90 29.53
C VAL A 358 22.00 12.10 30.53
N PHE A 359 20.82 11.63 30.09
CA PHE A 359 19.99 10.72 30.87
C PHE A 359 20.43 9.27 30.69
N ILE A 360 20.50 8.55 31.80
CA ILE A 360 20.74 7.10 31.88
C ILE A 360 19.61 6.45 32.66
N VAL A 361 19.47 5.13 32.56
CA VAL A 361 18.58 4.36 33.42
C VAL A 361 19.40 3.61 34.48
N SER A 362 18.99 3.75 35.74
CA SER A 362 19.63 3.08 36.88
C SER A 362 18.64 2.95 38.05
N THR A 363 18.98 2.15 39.07
CA THR A 363 18.23 2.09 40.33
C THR A 363 18.10 3.48 40.95
N ARG A 364 16.87 3.82 41.37
CA ARG A 364 16.47 5.14 41.86
C ARG A 364 17.24 5.62 43.09
N THR A 365 17.46 6.94 43.16
CA THR A 365 18.29 7.63 44.16
C THR A 365 17.65 8.89 44.76
N PRO A 366 16.35 8.89 45.11
CA PRO A 366 15.68 10.11 45.59
C PRO A 366 16.38 10.70 46.83
N GLY A 367 16.74 11.98 46.76
CA GLY A 367 17.45 12.74 47.78
C GLY A 367 18.97 12.51 47.81
N ALA A 368 19.51 11.66 46.93
CA ALA A 368 20.92 11.29 46.89
C ALA A 368 21.55 11.63 45.52
N PRO A 369 22.90 11.60 45.40
CA PRO A 369 23.54 11.78 44.10
C PRO A 369 23.14 10.69 43.09
N ASN A 370 22.76 11.13 41.89
CA ASN A 370 22.51 10.25 40.73
C ASN A 370 23.69 9.34 40.46
N ARG A 371 23.39 8.17 39.88
CA ARG A 371 24.39 7.29 39.30
C ARG A 371 24.96 7.91 38.02
N GLU A 372 26.17 7.47 37.67
CA GLU A 372 26.90 7.93 36.49
C GLU A 372 27.02 6.84 35.42
N ARG A 373 26.49 5.64 35.70
CA ARG A 373 26.54 4.49 34.79
C ARG A 373 25.14 3.95 34.59
N ASP A 374 24.79 3.75 33.32
CA ASP A 374 23.57 3.05 32.96
C ASP A 374 23.69 1.59 33.41
N THR A 375 22.71 1.14 34.20
CA THR A 375 22.65 -0.24 34.72
C THR A 375 21.33 -0.90 34.38
N ARG A 376 20.63 -0.37 33.37
CA ARG A 376 19.27 -0.76 33.02
C ARG A 376 19.18 -2.24 32.76
N LEU A 377 18.12 -2.85 33.26
CA LEU A 377 17.94 -4.30 33.18
C LEU A 377 17.83 -4.78 31.72
N SER A 378 17.17 -3.99 30.87
CA SER A 378 16.95 -4.31 29.45
C SER A 378 18.22 -4.35 28.60
N ALA A 379 19.27 -3.59 28.95
CA ALA A 379 20.51 -3.51 28.18
C ALA A 379 21.61 -4.44 28.67
N ARG A 380 21.37 -5.24 29.73
CA ARG A 380 22.33 -6.24 30.16
C ARG A 380 22.42 -7.30 29.08
N GLU A 381 23.59 -7.43 28.45
CA GLU A 381 23.86 -8.49 27.48
C GLU A 381 23.46 -9.83 28.09
N PHE A 382 22.44 -10.44 27.51
CA PHE A 382 22.16 -11.84 27.73
C PHE A 382 22.92 -12.61 26.66
N SER A 383 23.80 -13.50 27.10
CA SER A 383 24.55 -14.34 26.17
C SER A 383 23.60 -15.33 25.52
N SER A 384 23.37 -15.17 24.22
CA SER A 384 22.73 -16.18 23.37
C SER A 384 23.62 -17.41 23.13
N ASP A 385 24.70 -17.62 23.91
CA ASP A 385 25.44 -18.89 23.94
C ASP A 385 24.56 -20.03 24.50
N ARG A 386 23.68 -20.49 23.60
CA ARG A 386 23.45 -21.88 23.20
C ARG A 386 23.25 -22.88 24.33
N GLY A 387 21.96 -23.13 24.61
CA GLY A 387 21.49 -24.45 25.04
C GLY A 387 21.40 -24.65 26.53
N SER A 388 20.59 -23.86 27.24
CA SER A 388 20.09 -24.27 28.56
C SER A 388 18.58 -24.24 28.54
N VAL A 389 17.91 -23.14 28.89
CA VAL A 389 16.45 -23.05 28.97
C VAL A 389 15.96 -21.74 28.38
N ALA A 390 14.89 -21.76 27.60
CA ALA A 390 14.28 -20.59 26.96
C ALA A 390 12.76 -20.78 26.83
N VAL A 391 12.03 -19.70 26.56
CA VAL A 391 10.60 -19.78 26.22
C VAL A 391 10.45 -20.56 24.92
N SER A 392 9.81 -21.73 24.95
CA SER A 392 9.52 -22.52 23.75
C SER A 392 8.19 -22.13 23.12
N GLU A 393 7.21 -21.75 23.93
CA GLU A 393 5.83 -21.57 23.50
C GLU A 393 5.12 -20.54 24.36
N ILE A 394 4.34 -19.67 23.72
CA ILE A 394 3.51 -18.66 24.41
C ILE A 394 2.14 -18.55 23.75
N ALA A 395 1.11 -18.48 24.60
CA ALA A 395 -0.28 -18.33 24.18
C ALA A 395 -0.97 -17.23 24.99
N THR A 396 -1.68 -16.33 24.31
CA THR A 396 -2.28 -15.12 24.89
C THR A 396 -3.79 -15.05 24.67
N ASP A 397 -4.45 -16.19 24.40
CA ASP A 397 -5.84 -16.18 23.98
C ASP A 397 -6.75 -15.54 25.04
N PRO A 398 -7.68 -14.67 24.62
CA PRO A 398 -8.76 -14.22 25.49
C PRO A 398 -9.77 -15.35 25.69
N GLN A 399 -10.73 -15.15 26.60
CA GLN A 399 -11.90 -16.04 26.68
C GLN A 399 -12.87 -15.72 25.55
N ILE A 400 -13.22 -16.70 24.73
CA ILE A 400 -14.09 -16.52 23.56
C ILE A 400 -15.16 -17.61 23.54
N GLY A 401 -16.39 -17.24 23.93
CA GLY A 401 -17.50 -18.19 24.03
C GLY A 401 -17.13 -19.44 24.84
N GLU A 402 -17.43 -20.62 24.29
CA GLU A 402 -17.09 -21.93 24.87
C GLU A 402 -15.78 -22.53 24.32
N MET A 403 -15.04 -21.82 23.47
CA MET A 403 -13.83 -22.38 22.86
C MET A 403 -12.72 -22.65 23.90
N PRO A 404 -11.90 -23.69 23.68
CA PRO A 404 -10.73 -23.94 24.52
C PRO A 404 -9.75 -22.76 24.46
N ARG A 405 -9.61 -22.05 25.57
CA ARG A 405 -8.69 -20.91 25.70
C ARG A 405 -7.24 -21.38 25.91
N GLN A 406 -6.31 -21.03 25.01
CA GLN A 406 -4.88 -21.21 25.23
C GLN A 406 -4.26 -19.98 25.88
N ASN A 407 -3.88 -20.08 27.16
CA ASN A 407 -3.23 -18.99 27.87
C ASN A 407 -2.17 -19.58 28.82
N TYR A 408 -0.94 -19.64 28.34
CA TYR A 408 0.18 -20.25 29.05
C TYR A 408 1.51 -19.76 28.49
N VAL A 409 2.57 -20.08 29.24
CA VAL A 409 3.95 -19.96 28.81
C VAL A 409 4.69 -21.25 29.13
N GLU A 410 5.53 -21.68 28.21
CA GLU A 410 6.35 -22.87 28.34
C GLU A 410 7.84 -22.52 28.26
N LEU A 411 8.62 -23.12 29.15
CA LEU A 411 10.08 -23.10 29.11
C LEU A 411 10.60 -24.46 28.69
N ALA A 412 11.53 -24.51 27.74
CA ALA A 412 12.12 -25.75 27.26
C ALA A 412 13.63 -25.76 27.43
N ASN A 413 14.19 -26.94 27.72
CA ASN A 413 15.63 -27.12 27.75
C ASN A 413 16.18 -27.49 26.36
N PHE A 414 16.71 -26.51 25.63
CA PHE A 414 17.35 -26.70 24.32
C PHE A 414 18.82 -27.16 24.43
N GLY A 415 19.30 -27.38 25.65
CA GLY A 415 20.65 -27.79 25.96
C GLY A 415 20.94 -29.28 25.88
N SER A 416 22.18 -29.63 26.18
CA SER A 416 22.64 -31.01 26.28
C SER A 416 22.75 -31.52 27.72
N ALA A 417 22.47 -30.68 28.73
CA ALA A 417 22.57 -31.03 30.14
C ALA A 417 21.30 -30.61 30.91
N SER A 418 20.99 -31.32 31.99
CA SER A 418 19.89 -30.94 32.87
C SER A 418 20.18 -29.62 33.59
N VAL A 419 19.16 -28.80 33.77
CA VAL A 419 19.25 -27.47 34.41
C VAL A 419 18.32 -27.45 35.63
N ASP A 420 18.85 -26.99 36.76
CA ASP A 420 18.05 -26.76 37.97
C ASP A 420 17.36 -25.41 37.88
N LEU A 421 16.03 -25.43 37.90
CA LEU A 421 15.16 -24.26 37.79
C LEU A 421 14.61 -23.80 39.14
N SER A 422 15.05 -24.41 40.25
CA SER A 422 14.59 -24.06 41.59
C SER A 422 14.66 -22.55 41.84
N GLY A 423 13.53 -21.94 42.19
CA GLY A 423 13.45 -20.51 42.51
C GLY A 423 13.53 -19.56 41.31
N TRP A 424 13.50 -20.07 40.08
CA TRP A 424 13.33 -19.21 38.89
C TRP A 424 11.96 -18.55 38.89
N SER A 425 11.88 -17.32 38.36
CA SER A 425 10.62 -16.57 38.26
C SER A 425 10.27 -16.31 36.79
N VAL A 426 8.99 -16.46 36.49
CA VAL A 426 8.36 -16.05 35.24
C VAL A 426 7.48 -14.86 35.55
N ILE A 427 7.70 -13.75 34.83
CA ILE A 427 7.07 -12.46 35.09
C ILE A 427 6.38 -11.99 33.81
N ALA A 428 5.11 -11.65 33.89
CA ALA A 428 4.40 -11.10 32.73
C ALA A 428 4.77 -9.62 32.52
N CYS A 429 4.90 -9.21 31.27
CA CYS A 429 4.74 -7.82 30.88
C CYS A 429 3.26 -7.57 30.52
N GLY A 430 2.68 -6.53 31.10
CA GLY A 430 1.30 -6.13 30.84
C GLY A 430 1.14 -5.51 29.46
N ALA A 431 -0.13 -5.21 29.10
CA ALA A 431 -0.39 -4.47 27.87
C ALA A 431 0.34 -3.14 27.84
N ASP A 432 0.62 -2.51 28.99
CA ASP A 432 1.44 -1.30 29.14
C ASP A 432 2.93 -1.46 28.76
N GLY A 433 3.40 -2.68 28.52
CA GLY A 433 4.78 -3.00 28.17
C GLY A 433 5.72 -3.15 29.36
N PHE A 434 5.25 -2.89 30.59
CA PHE A 434 6.04 -2.97 31.82
C PHE A 434 5.92 -4.35 32.48
N ARG A 435 6.97 -4.78 33.19
CA ARG A 435 6.90 -5.99 34.01
C ARG A 435 5.95 -5.78 35.19
N ARG A 436 5.06 -6.75 35.41
CA ARG A 436 4.19 -6.77 36.60
C ARG A 436 5.03 -6.87 37.88
N VAL A 437 4.53 -6.23 38.95
CA VAL A 437 5.16 -6.25 40.29
C VAL A 437 5.10 -7.64 40.92
N ASP A 438 4.06 -8.40 40.60
CA ASP A 438 3.89 -9.80 41.01
C ASP A 438 4.46 -10.77 39.97
N ASP A 439 4.94 -11.92 40.44
CA ASP A 439 5.39 -12.99 39.56
C ASP A 439 4.18 -13.72 38.95
N LEU A 440 4.25 -14.02 37.66
CA LEU A 440 3.25 -14.87 37.00
C LEU A 440 3.32 -16.28 37.59
N ALA A 441 4.53 -16.81 37.73
CA ALA A 441 4.80 -18.09 38.39
C ALA A 441 6.23 -18.13 38.95
N VAL A 442 6.43 -18.88 40.03
CA VAL A 442 7.75 -19.21 40.59
C VAL A 442 7.94 -20.72 40.47
N VAL A 443 9.08 -21.13 39.92
CA VAL A 443 9.43 -22.53 39.74
C VAL A 443 9.77 -23.15 41.10
N ALA A 444 9.10 -24.26 41.43
CA ALA A 444 9.24 -24.92 42.73
C ALA A 444 10.65 -25.48 42.96
N ASP A 445 11.09 -25.48 44.22
CA ASP A 445 12.36 -26.07 44.63
C ASP A 445 12.47 -27.55 44.25
N GLY A 446 13.63 -27.96 43.75
CA GLY A 446 13.92 -29.30 43.27
C GLY A 446 13.51 -29.57 41.82
N THR A 447 13.00 -28.57 41.09
CA THR A 447 12.64 -28.72 39.67
C THR A 447 13.89 -28.76 38.81
N VAL A 448 14.19 -29.92 38.24
CA VAL A 448 15.32 -30.12 37.32
C VAL A 448 14.80 -30.46 35.93
N LEU A 449 15.06 -29.59 34.96
CA LEU A 449 14.62 -29.75 33.58
C LEU A 449 15.68 -30.47 32.75
N ALA A 450 15.38 -31.69 32.29
CA ALA A 450 16.28 -32.48 31.44
C ALA A 450 16.33 -31.94 30.00
N PRO A 451 17.39 -32.25 29.22
CA PRO A 451 17.44 -31.92 27.79
C PRO A 451 16.18 -32.35 27.04
N GLY A 452 15.57 -31.42 26.29
CA GLY A 452 14.34 -31.64 25.52
C GLY A 452 13.06 -31.73 26.37
N ALA A 453 13.13 -31.53 27.69
CA ALA A 453 11.95 -31.45 28.54
C ALA A 453 11.41 -30.01 28.58
N ALA A 454 10.12 -29.89 28.88
CA ALA A 454 9.39 -28.64 29.04
C ALA A 454 8.88 -28.46 30.48
N TRP A 455 8.76 -27.19 30.88
CA TRP A 455 8.09 -26.75 32.11
C TRP A 455 7.01 -25.74 31.72
N THR A 456 5.76 -25.95 32.15
CA THR A 456 4.62 -25.13 31.70
C THR A 456 3.94 -24.42 32.86
N ALA A 457 3.70 -23.12 32.69
CA ALA A 457 2.82 -22.33 33.56
C ALA A 457 1.57 -21.91 32.78
N ALA A 458 0.37 -22.18 33.30
CA ALA A 458 -0.88 -21.93 32.58
C ALA A 458 -1.96 -21.25 33.43
N LEU A 459 -2.86 -20.53 32.76
CA LEU A 459 -3.98 -19.84 33.39
C LEU A 459 -4.96 -20.84 34.04
N GLU A 460 -5.28 -20.63 35.32
CA GLU A 460 -6.28 -21.42 36.04
C GLU A 460 -7.61 -21.50 35.26
N GLY A 461 -8.16 -22.71 35.15
CA GLY A 461 -9.41 -22.97 34.43
C GLY A 461 -9.23 -23.31 32.94
N THR A 462 -8.04 -23.17 32.37
CA THR A 462 -7.76 -23.58 30.98
C THR A 462 -7.46 -25.09 30.85
N PRO A 463 -7.58 -25.67 29.65
CA PRO A 463 -7.17 -27.06 29.40
C PRO A 463 -5.70 -27.33 29.75
N ALA A 464 -4.80 -26.42 29.38
CA ALA A 464 -3.35 -26.52 29.64
C ALA A 464 -3.04 -26.57 31.14
N ALA A 465 -3.81 -25.85 31.97
CA ALA A 465 -3.62 -25.87 33.42
C ALA A 465 -3.80 -27.25 34.06
N ARG A 466 -4.50 -28.20 33.44
CA ARG A 466 -4.67 -29.56 34.01
C ARG A 466 -3.35 -30.33 34.13
N GLY A 467 -2.41 -30.11 33.21
CA GLY A 467 -1.10 -30.76 33.16
C GLY A 467 0.08 -29.84 33.48
N ALA A 468 -0.15 -28.54 33.67
CA ALA A 468 0.89 -27.56 33.91
C ALA A 468 1.61 -27.76 35.26
N ASP A 469 2.91 -27.49 35.27
CA ASP A 469 3.77 -27.52 36.46
C ASP A 469 3.46 -26.36 37.42
N ALA A 470 3.02 -25.22 36.88
CA ALA A 470 2.56 -24.07 37.65
C ALA A 470 1.26 -23.49 37.09
N ARG A 471 0.55 -22.71 37.92
CA ARG A 471 -0.72 -22.08 37.55
C ARG A 471 -0.71 -20.62 37.95
N PHE A 472 -1.32 -19.78 37.11
CA PHE A 472 -1.50 -18.36 37.37
C PHE A 472 -2.97 -17.95 37.21
N ARG A 473 -3.37 -16.82 37.80
CA ARG A 473 -4.79 -16.37 37.85
C ARG A 473 -5.12 -15.25 36.90
N GLU A 474 -4.16 -14.37 36.66
CA GLU A 474 -4.35 -13.24 35.76
C GLU A 474 -3.86 -13.62 34.37
N PRO A 475 -4.67 -13.40 33.32
CA PRO A 475 -4.29 -13.81 31.99
C PRO A 475 -3.14 -12.97 31.42
N LEU A 476 -2.41 -13.58 30.48
CA LEU A 476 -1.69 -12.85 29.45
C LEU A 476 -2.74 -12.20 28.53
N GLU A 477 -2.63 -10.89 28.33
CA GLU A 477 -3.65 -10.09 27.64
C GLU A 477 -3.48 -10.12 26.12
N LEU A 478 -4.58 -10.28 25.39
CA LEU A 478 -4.56 -10.23 23.92
C LEU A 478 -4.13 -8.84 23.41
N ALA A 479 -4.49 -7.77 24.11
CA ALA A 479 -4.17 -6.39 23.70
C ALA A 479 -2.66 -6.07 23.74
N GLY A 480 -1.83 -7.00 24.20
CA GLY A 480 -0.39 -6.88 24.32
C GLY A 480 0.06 -7.65 25.56
N ALA A 481 0.99 -8.60 25.39
CA ALA A 481 1.56 -9.33 26.51
C ALA A 481 3.00 -9.74 26.21
N GLY A 482 3.81 -9.82 27.26
CA GLY A 482 5.14 -10.40 27.16
C GLY A 482 5.45 -11.26 28.36
N VAL A 483 6.54 -12.01 28.29
CA VAL A 483 7.07 -12.78 29.40
C VAL A 483 8.56 -12.48 29.56
N TRP A 484 8.97 -12.28 30.80
CA TRP A 484 10.35 -12.19 31.24
C TRP A 484 10.67 -13.37 32.15
N VAL A 485 11.74 -14.10 31.84
CA VAL A 485 12.22 -15.23 32.63
C VAL A 485 13.51 -14.83 33.31
N GLN A 486 13.61 -15.10 34.61
CA GLN A 486 14.83 -14.88 35.37
C GLN A 486 15.13 -16.06 36.28
N ASP A 487 16.42 -16.29 36.53
CA ASP A 487 16.86 -17.32 37.47
C ASP A 487 16.72 -16.89 38.93
N ALA A 488 17.10 -17.79 39.85
CA ALA A 488 17.01 -17.57 41.30
C ALA A 488 17.86 -16.38 41.79
N GLU A 489 18.86 -15.93 41.03
CA GLU A 489 19.64 -14.73 41.33
C GLU A 489 19.05 -13.46 40.68
N GLY A 490 17.93 -13.57 39.99
CA GLY A 490 17.26 -12.47 39.30
C GLY A 490 17.94 -12.07 37.99
N ARG A 491 18.82 -12.91 37.43
CA ARG A 491 19.45 -12.66 36.13
C ARG A 491 18.48 -13.09 35.03
N ARG A 492 18.33 -12.24 34.00
CA ARG A 492 17.52 -12.57 32.81
C ARG A 492 18.01 -13.88 32.19
N VAL A 493 17.10 -14.79 31.91
CA VAL A 493 17.34 -16.02 31.15
C VAL A 493 16.76 -15.93 29.75
N ASP A 494 15.53 -15.41 29.61
CA ASP A 494 14.91 -15.22 28.30
C ASP A 494 13.77 -14.22 28.41
N SER A 495 13.24 -13.77 27.28
CA SER A 495 11.95 -13.08 27.22
C SER A 495 11.31 -13.22 25.84
N VAL A 496 10.05 -12.85 25.72
CA VAL A 496 9.33 -12.72 24.45
C VAL A 496 8.21 -11.69 24.58
N GLY A 497 7.98 -10.89 23.55
CA GLY A 497 6.90 -9.91 23.49
C GLY A 497 5.93 -10.14 22.32
N VAL A 498 4.63 -10.13 22.61
CA VAL A 498 3.52 -10.17 21.65
C VAL A 498 2.77 -8.84 21.72
N PHE A 499 3.28 -7.83 21.01
CA PHE A 499 2.82 -6.44 21.13
C PHE A 499 2.44 -5.79 19.80
N HIS A 500 2.59 -6.50 18.67
CA HIS A 500 2.28 -5.93 17.36
C HIS A 500 0.83 -6.25 16.94
N ARG A 501 -0.03 -5.23 16.92
CA ARG A 501 -1.47 -5.33 16.62
C ARG A 501 -1.77 -4.88 15.19
N ASN A 502 -1.25 -5.60 14.19
CA ASN A 502 -1.33 -5.30 12.75
C ASN A 502 -2.74 -5.19 12.14
N GLU A 503 -3.76 -5.81 12.74
CA GLU A 503 -5.08 -5.95 12.10
C GLU A 503 -6.04 -4.76 12.24
N MET A 504 -5.56 -3.61 12.74
CA MET A 504 -6.38 -2.43 13.04
C MET A 504 -5.86 -1.13 12.38
N ASP A 505 -5.07 -1.21 11.32
CA ASP A 505 -4.54 -0.04 10.59
C ASP A 505 -3.96 1.04 11.53
N GLY A 506 -3.17 0.60 12.52
CA GLY A 506 -2.55 1.50 13.48
C GLY A 506 -1.15 1.05 13.87
N SER A 507 -0.22 2.01 13.96
CA SER A 507 1.17 1.79 14.39
C SER A 507 1.26 1.49 15.91
N ILE A 508 0.73 0.36 16.36
CA ILE A 508 0.64 0.00 17.79
C ILE A 508 1.71 -1.01 18.18
N GLU A 509 2.92 -0.94 17.61
CA GLU A 509 4.03 -1.73 18.14
C GLU A 509 4.53 -1.10 19.44
N ARG A 510 4.23 -1.76 20.57
CA ARG A 510 4.58 -1.25 21.89
C ARG A 510 6.00 -1.67 22.28
N ALA A 511 6.83 -0.70 22.63
CA ALA A 511 8.11 -0.98 23.26
C ALA A 511 7.87 -1.66 24.61
N SER A 512 8.55 -2.78 24.84
CA SER A 512 8.51 -3.51 26.10
C SER A 512 9.88 -4.06 26.42
N ILE A 513 10.21 -4.10 27.71
CA ILE A 513 11.39 -4.80 28.23
C ILE A 513 11.33 -6.32 28.00
N CYS A 514 10.15 -6.88 27.75
CA CYS A 514 9.99 -8.30 27.42
C CYS A 514 10.27 -8.63 25.94
N THR A 515 10.32 -7.64 25.05
CA THR A 515 10.51 -7.87 23.60
C THR A 515 12.00 -8.00 23.25
N ASN A 516 12.35 -8.94 22.38
CA ASN A 516 13.63 -8.95 21.67
C ASN A 516 13.42 -8.50 20.22
N GLY A 517 14.18 -7.52 19.76
CA GLY A 517 14.03 -7.00 18.39
C GLY A 517 12.61 -6.50 18.11
N LEU A 518 12.00 -7.01 17.03
CA LEU A 518 10.60 -6.81 16.67
C LEU A 518 9.68 -7.76 17.44
N SER A 519 8.59 -7.21 17.96
CA SER A 519 7.58 -7.99 18.69
C SER A 519 6.75 -8.89 17.78
N LEU A 520 6.19 -9.95 18.37
CA LEU A 520 5.32 -10.88 17.67
C LEU A 520 3.96 -10.24 17.35
N PRO A 521 3.40 -10.56 16.16
CA PRO A 521 2.03 -10.21 15.80
C PRO A 521 1.03 -10.90 16.73
N THR A 522 0.15 -10.11 17.34
CA THR A 522 -0.94 -10.56 18.22
C THR A 522 -1.89 -11.54 17.54
N PHE A 523 -2.06 -11.42 16.23
CA PHE A 523 -3.10 -12.10 15.48
C PHE A 523 -2.59 -13.16 14.47
N ALA A 524 -1.30 -13.50 14.52
CA ALA A 524 -0.76 -14.52 13.62
C ALA A 524 -1.25 -15.95 13.92
N VAL A 525 -1.79 -16.23 15.11
CA VAL A 525 -2.23 -17.59 15.51
C VAL A 525 -3.69 -17.86 15.14
N ASP A 526 -3.96 -19.03 14.56
CA ASP A 526 -5.30 -19.56 14.36
C ASP A 526 -5.83 -20.23 15.65
N ARG A 527 -6.71 -19.50 16.35
CA ARG A 527 -7.30 -19.96 17.62
C ARG A 527 -8.35 -21.07 17.43
N LEU A 528 -8.92 -21.23 16.24
CA LEU A 528 -9.82 -22.34 15.93
C LEU A 528 -9.04 -23.66 15.80
N ARG A 529 -7.83 -23.59 15.25
CA ARG A 529 -6.86 -24.70 15.24
C ARG A 529 -6.10 -24.88 16.54
N VAL A 530 -6.36 -24.00 17.52
CA VAL A 530 -5.70 -24.04 18.82
C VAL A 530 -4.19 -23.82 18.64
N GLU A 531 -3.81 -22.89 17.78
CA GLU A 531 -2.42 -22.50 17.55
C GLU A 531 -1.89 -21.55 18.62
N THR A 532 -0.57 -21.50 18.70
CA THR A 532 0.22 -20.69 19.62
C THR A 532 1.50 -20.24 18.94
N LEU A 533 2.27 -19.35 19.57
CA LEU A 533 3.55 -18.91 19.04
C LEU A 533 4.65 -19.81 19.59
N GLN A 534 5.33 -20.54 18.71
CA GLN A 534 6.38 -21.50 19.07
C GLN A 534 7.74 -21.10 18.53
N ARG A 535 8.78 -21.28 19.35
CA ARG A 535 10.15 -20.88 19.04
C ARG A 535 10.81 -21.84 18.06
N VAL A 536 11.40 -21.29 17.00
CA VAL A 536 12.14 -22.01 15.95
C VAL A 536 13.60 -21.57 15.81
N SER A 537 13.96 -20.40 16.33
CA SER A 537 15.35 -19.89 16.33
C SER A 537 15.69 -19.00 17.53
N PHE A 538 16.96 -18.56 17.57
CA PHE A 538 17.55 -17.75 18.65
C PHE A 538 18.38 -16.61 18.06
N THR A 539 17.76 -15.82 17.18
CA THR A 539 18.38 -14.66 16.53
C THR A 539 18.39 -13.42 17.43
N GLY A 540 17.54 -13.40 18.47
CA GLY A 540 17.34 -12.23 19.33
C GLY A 540 16.32 -11.25 18.76
N ASP A 541 15.45 -11.72 17.87
CA ASP A 541 14.34 -10.99 17.27
C ASP A 541 13.10 -11.87 17.35
N ASP A 542 12.11 -11.48 18.16
CA ASP A 542 10.96 -12.33 18.45
C ASP A 542 10.20 -12.67 17.16
N ALA A 543 9.98 -11.70 16.27
CA ALA A 543 9.32 -11.87 14.98
C ALA A 543 10.02 -12.86 14.02
N THR A 544 11.31 -13.13 14.20
CA THR A 544 12.06 -14.15 13.46
C THR A 544 12.10 -15.47 14.22
N ASP A 545 12.11 -15.40 15.55
CA ASP A 545 12.36 -16.54 16.42
C ASP A 545 11.13 -17.39 16.69
N PHE A 546 9.91 -16.90 16.47
CA PHE A 546 8.67 -17.66 16.66
C PHE A 546 7.79 -17.71 15.41
N VAL A 547 7.01 -18.79 15.30
CA VAL A 547 6.01 -19.02 14.25
C VAL A 547 4.70 -19.50 14.87
N PRO A 548 3.54 -19.23 14.24
CA PRO A 548 2.27 -19.84 14.64
C PRO A 548 2.26 -21.35 14.32
N GLU A 549 1.95 -22.18 15.31
CA GLU A 549 1.85 -23.64 15.19
C GLU A 549 0.85 -24.22 16.19
N ALA A 550 0.35 -25.44 15.94
CA ALA A 550 -0.60 -26.12 16.82
C ALA A 550 -0.05 -26.30 18.25
N ALA A 551 -0.85 -25.96 19.26
CA ALA A 551 -0.44 -25.97 20.67
C ALA A 551 0.15 -27.31 21.14
N THR A 552 1.30 -27.27 21.82
CA THR A 552 2.03 -28.44 22.35
C THR A 552 2.36 -28.36 23.85
N PRO A 553 1.43 -27.96 24.73
CA PRO A 553 1.74 -27.71 26.14
C PRO A 553 2.30 -28.96 26.83
N GLY A 554 3.48 -28.82 27.42
CA GLY A 554 4.25 -29.86 28.09
C GLY A 554 5.20 -30.64 27.18
N SER A 555 5.39 -30.22 25.92
CA SER A 555 6.25 -30.91 24.97
C SER A 555 6.95 -29.95 24.00
N VAL A 556 8.25 -30.16 23.81
CA VAL A 556 9.04 -29.33 22.90
C VAL A 556 8.89 -29.84 21.47
N ALA A 557 8.22 -29.08 20.62
CA ALA A 557 8.09 -29.40 19.21
C ALA A 557 9.44 -29.23 18.48
N ALA A 558 9.78 -30.18 17.60
CA ALA A 558 10.93 -30.05 16.71
C ALA A 558 10.48 -29.40 15.40
N ILE A 559 10.35 -28.06 15.40
CA ILE A 559 9.95 -27.29 14.24
C ILE A 559 11.21 -26.79 13.51
N ALA A 560 11.30 -27.09 12.20
CA ALA A 560 12.38 -26.57 11.38
C ALA A 560 11.99 -25.19 10.84
N PRO A 561 12.77 -24.12 11.06
CA PRO A 561 12.46 -22.81 10.51
C PRO A 561 12.50 -22.87 8.97
N VAL A 562 11.40 -22.48 8.34
CA VAL A 562 11.34 -22.33 6.87
C VAL A 562 11.64 -20.88 6.52
N SER A 563 12.88 -20.62 6.10
CA SER A 563 13.27 -19.26 5.66
C SER A 563 12.61 -18.88 4.33
N ALA A 564 12.34 -17.59 4.13
CA ALA A 564 11.87 -17.07 2.85
C ALA A 564 12.80 -17.45 1.69
N SER A 565 14.12 -17.43 1.90
CA SER A 565 15.10 -17.87 0.88
C SER A 565 14.95 -19.33 0.49
N ALA A 566 14.61 -20.21 1.43
CA ALA A 566 14.35 -21.63 1.15
C ALA A 566 13.05 -21.80 0.34
N LEU A 567 12.00 -21.05 0.66
CA LEU A 567 10.75 -21.04 -0.10
C LEU A 567 10.96 -20.55 -1.53
N ILE A 568 11.70 -19.45 -1.71
CA ILE A 568 12.04 -18.92 -3.04
C ILE A 568 12.83 -19.94 -3.85
N ALA A 569 13.82 -20.59 -3.24
CA ALA A 569 14.59 -21.65 -3.90
C ALA A 569 13.70 -22.85 -4.29
N SER A 570 12.78 -23.24 -3.41
CA SER A 570 11.81 -24.30 -3.69
C SER A 570 10.85 -23.92 -4.81
N ALA A 571 10.29 -22.71 -4.79
CA ALA A 571 9.40 -22.19 -5.81
C ALA A 571 10.08 -22.18 -7.18
N ARG A 572 11.33 -21.70 -7.24
CA ARG A 572 12.16 -21.74 -8.45
C ARG A 572 12.41 -23.16 -8.94
N ALA A 573 12.75 -24.08 -8.04
CA ALA A 573 12.98 -25.48 -8.39
C ALA A 573 11.70 -26.14 -8.93
N SER A 574 10.55 -25.89 -8.31
CA SER A 574 9.24 -26.36 -8.78
C SER A 574 8.92 -25.83 -10.17
N ALA A 575 9.13 -24.53 -10.40
CA ALA A 575 8.94 -23.92 -11.71
C ALA A 575 9.82 -24.58 -12.79
N GLN A 576 11.10 -24.81 -12.48
CA GLN A 576 12.04 -25.47 -13.41
C GLN A 576 11.70 -26.95 -13.67
N ALA A 577 11.26 -27.68 -12.65
CA ALA A 577 10.93 -29.10 -12.78
C ALA A 577 9.71 -29.33 -13.67
N ALA A 578 8.69 -28.47 -13.58
CA ALA A 578 7.51 -28.54 -14.43
C ALA A 578 7.86 -28.36 -15.92
N VAL A 579 8.73 -27.39 -16.24
CA VAL A 579 9.23 -27.15 -17.61
C VAL A 579 9.96 -28.38 -18.17
N LEU A 580 10.72 -29.11 -17.33
CA LEU A 580 11.46 -30.30 -17.76
C LEU A 580 10.57 -31.52 -18.01
N ASP A 581 9.48 -31.68 -17.26
CA ASP A 581 8.55 -32.81 -17.44
C ASP A 581 7.74 -32.65 -18.74
N GLU A 582 7.36 -31.41 -19.09
CA GLU A 582 6.75 -31.11 -20.40
C GLU A 582 7.74 -31.23 -21.56
N GLY A 583 9.02 -30.91 -21.33
CA GLY A 583 10.10 -31.15 -22.29
C GLY A 583 10.27 -32.63 -22.69
N ILE A 584 9.78 -33.57 -21.89
CA ILE A 584 9.75 -35.02 -22.18
C ILE A 584 8.45 -35.44 -22.90
N VAL A 585 7.37 -34.67 -22.78
CA VAL A 585 6.07 -34.92 -23.45
C VAL A 585 5.97 -34.24 -24.82
N ALA A 586 6.93 -33.40 -25.21
CA ALA A 586 7.12 -32.92 -26.58
C ALA A 586 7.60 -34.01 -27.57
N ARG A 587 6.96 -35.20 -27.55
CA ARG A 587 7.04 -36.21 -28.62
C ARG A 587 5.80 -36.12 -29.50
N THR A 588 5.95 -35.31 -30.54
CA THR A 588 5.35 -35.48 -31.88
C THR A 588 3.95 -36.08 -31.89
N VAL A 589 2.92 -35.28 -31.63
CA VAL A 589 1.60 -35.55 -32.19
C VAL A 589 1.65 -35.07 -33.64
N ALA A 590 1.93 -36.01 -34.54
CA ALA A 590 1.69 -35.81 -35.96
C ALA A 590 0.19 -35.56 -36.14
N ILE A 591 -0.18 -34.30 -36.41
CA ILE A 591 -1.51 -33.95 -36.87
C ILE A 591 -1.68 -34.63 -38.23
N ASP A 592 -2.70 -35.47 -38.32
CA ASP A 592 -3.14 -36.12 -39.55
C ASP A 592 -3.63 -35.05 -40.54
N ALA A 593 -2.68 -34.45 -41.28
CA ALA A 593 -2.95 -33.66 -42.46
C ALA A 593 -3.46 -34.60 -43.56
N GLY A 594 -4.75 -34.93 -43.50
CA GLY A 594 -5.25 -36.12 -44.17
C GLY A 594 -6.64 -36.03 -44.76
N ARG A 595 -7.22 -34.85 -44.98
CA ARG A 595 -8.35 -34.73 -45.92
C ARG A 595 -7.83 -34.46 -47.33
N THR A 596 -7.19 -35.47 -47.92
CA THR A 596 -7.08 -35.55 -49.38
C THR A 596 -8.50 -35.63 -49.95
N LEU A 597 -9.00 -34.49 -50.43
CA LEU A 597 -10.13 -34.44 -51.34
C LEU A 597 -9.74 -35.24 -52.59
N GLU A 598 -10.56 -36.22 -52.94
CA GLU A 598 -10.48 -36.94 -54.21
C GLU A 598 -10.43 -35.93 -55.37
N THR A 599 -9.24 -35.75 -55.94
CA THR A 599 -9.05 -35.03 -57.19
C THR A 599 -9.56 -35.90 -58.34
N SER A 600 -10.87 -35.96 -58.51
CA SER A 600 -11.43 -36.33 -59.79
C SER A 600 -12.64 -35.45 -60.08
N ARG A 601 -12.39 -34.37 -60.85
CA ARG A 601 -13.32 -33.45 -61.55
C ARG A 601 -13.46 -31.99 -61.08
N SER A 602 -12.59 -31.44 -60.23
CA SER A 602 -12.54 -29.98 -60.02
C SER A 602 -11.66 -29.30 -61.09
N ALA A 603 -12.16 -28.20 -61.69
CA ALA A 603 -11.42 -27.39 -62.66
C ALA A 603 -11.18 -25.97 -62.12
N PRO A 604 -10.04 -25.31 -62.43
CA PRO A 604 -9.84 -23.90 -62.11
C PRO A 604 -10.94 -23.04 -62.73
N ILE A 605 -11.54 -22.16 -61.93
CA ILE A 605 -12.54 -21.23 -62.42
C ILE A 605 -11.86 -19.96 -62.96
N GLU A 606 -12.38 -19.38 -64.03
CA GLU A 606 -11.86 -18.12 -64.54
C GLU A 606 -12.29 -16.96 -63.64
N VAL A 607 -11.31 -16.28 -63.04
CA VAL A 607 -11.49 -15.06 -62.23
C VAL A 607 -11.30 -13.84 -63.12
N THR A 608 -12.36 -13.04 -63.30
CA THR A 608 -12.34 -11.88 -64.20
C THR A 608 -11.96 -10.58 -63.50
N GLU A 609 -12.31 -10.45 -62.21
CA GLU A 609 -12.03 -9.26 -61.39
C GLU A 609 -11.68 -9.70 -59.96
N VAL A 610 -10.74 -9.02 -59.33
CA VAL A 610 -10.39 -9.21 -57.92
C VAL A 610 -10.34 -7.84 -57.24
N HIS A 611 -11.02 -7.72 -56.11
CA HIS A 611 -10.97 -6.54 -55.27
C HIS A 611 -10.54 -6.95 -53.86
N ALA A 612 -9.67 -6.16 -53.25
CA ALA A 612 -9.26 -6.32 -51.86
C ALA A 612 -9.67 -5.09 -51.06
N GLY A 613 -10.14 -5.31 -49.84
CA GLY A 613 -10.55 -4.25 -48.93
C GLY A 613 -10.62 -4.73 -47.49
N THR A 614 -10.95 -3.80 -46.61
CA THR A 614 -11.21 -4.04 -45.18
C THR A 614 -12.47 -3.28 -44.82
N ALA A 615 -13.37 -3.91 -44.07
CA ALA A 615 -14.60 -3.30 -43.60
C ALA A 615 -14.64 -3.28 -42.07
N GLY A 616 -15.29 -2.29 -41.46
CA GLY A 616 -15.44 -2.22 -39.98
C GLY A 616 -16.40 -3.27 -39.40
N ALA A 617 -17.13 -3.99 -40.25
CA ALA A 617 -18.00 -5.10 -39.92
C ALA A 617 -18.06 -6.06 -41.13
N PRO A 618 -18.58 -7.30 -40.99
CA PRO A 618 -18.87 -8.17 -42.12
C PRO A 618 -19.68 -7.42 -43.20
N LEU A 619 -19.24 -7.53 -44.45
CA LEU A 619 -19.74 -6.69 -45.53
C LEU A 619 -21.18 -7.08 -45.87
N THR A 620 -22.10 -6.13 -45.75
CA THR A 620 -23.52 -6.30 -46.12
C THR A 620 -23.82 -5.72 -47.50
N ASP A 621 -23.17 -4.61 -47.84
CA ASP A 621 -23.25 -3.98 -49.16
C ASP A 621 -22.51 -4.81 -50.23
N ARG A 622 -22.94 -4.66 -51.50
CA ARG A 622 -22.29 -5.35 -52.62
C ARG A 622 -20.80 -5.02 -52.78
N ARG A 623 -20.40 -3.83 -52.34
CA ARG A 623 -19.05 -3.28 -52.47
C ARG A 623 -18.68 -2.56 -51.19
N GLY A 624 -17.47 -2.76 -50.68
CA GLY A 624 -17.00 -2.02 -49.52
C GLY A 624 -16.46 -0.64 -49.90
N MET A 625 -16.51 0.27 -48.93
CA MET A 625 -15.98 1.62 -49.08
C MET A 625 -14.46 1.55 -49.24
N GLY A 626 -13.94 2.09 -50.35
CA GLY A 626 -12.48 2.15 -50.59
C GLY A 626 -11.83 0.86 -51.09
N GLU A 627 -12.61 -0.17 -51.48
CA GLU A 627 -12.06 -1.41 -52.03
C GLU A 627 -11.26 -1.15 -53.33
N ARG A 628 -10.12 -1.84 -53.48
CA ARG A 628 -9.19 -1.63 -54.60
C ARG A 628 -9.17 -2.84 -55.51
N MET A 629 -9.18 -2.61 -56.82
CA MET A 629 -8.95 -3.68 -57.79
C MET A 629 -7.48 -4.12 -57.73
N VAL A 630 -7.24 -5.42 -57.61
CA VAL A 630 -5.91 -6.03 -57.52
C VAL A 630 -5.72 -7.08 -58.62
N GLY A 631 -4.48 -7.45 -58.90
CA GLY A 631 -4.19 -8.55 -59.84
C GLY A 631 -4.59 -9.91 -59.26
N ALA A 632 -4.91 -10.88 -60.11
CA ALA A 632 -5.32 -12.22 -59.68
C ALA A 632 -4.26 -12.92 -58.79
N GLY A 633 -2.97 -12.68 -59.03
CA GLY A 633 -1.88 -13.19 -58.18
C GLY A 633 -1.65 -12.42 -56.87
N ALA A 634 -2.48 -11.41 -56.57
CA ALA A 634 -2.43 -10.59 -55.37
C ALA A 634 -3.81 -10.58 -54.66
N ALA A 635 -4.56 -11.68 -54.76
CA ALA A 635 -5.85 -11.87 -54.13
C ALA A 635 -5.73 -12.06 -52.60
N ARG A 636 -5.29 -10.99 -51.93
CA ARG A 636 -5.10 -10.94 -50.49
C ARG A 636 -5.52 -9.61 -49.88
N SER A 637 -5.95 -9.66 -48.62
CA SER A 637 -6.21 -8.48 -47.79
C SER A 637 -5.79 -8.76 -46.34
N ARG A 638 -5.39 -7.70 -45.63
CA ARG A 638 -4.83 -7.73 -44.27
C ARG A 638 -5.36 -6.54 -43.47
N ASP A 639 -5.57 -6.75 -42.18
CA ASP A 639 -5.79 -5.70 -41.19
C ASP A 639 -5.17 -6.12 -39.85
N GLU A 640 -4.63 -5.18 -39.08
CA GLU A 640 -4.06 -5.45 -37.74
C GLU A 640 -4.85 -4.75 -36.64
N GLY A 641 -5.79 -3.86 -36.99
CA GLY A 641 -6.67 -3.16 -36.06
C GLY A 641 -8.02 -3.87 -35.91
N TYR A 642 -9.11 -3.10 -35.91
CA TYR A 642 -10.47 -3.62 -35.71
C TYR A 642 -11.19 -4.04 -37.01
N GLY A 643 -10.51 -4.00 -38.16
CA GLY A 643 -11.12 -4.22 -39.46
C GLY A 643 -11.21 -5.69 -39.87
N PHE A 644 -12.18 -6.02 -40.72
CA PHE A 644 -12.43 -7.35 -41.28
C PHE A 644 -11.97 -7.40 -42.74
N PRO A 645 -10.74 -7.88 -43.02
CA PRO A 645 -10.20 -7.92 -44.37
C PRO A 645 -10.95 -8.91 -45.25
N TYR A 646 -11.11 -8.56 -46.53
CA TYR A 646 -11.82 -9.39 -47.50
C TYR A 646 -11.23 -9.30 -48.90
N VAL A 647 -11.50 -10.33 -49.68
CA VAL A 647 -11.27 -10.42 -51.12
C VAL A 647 -12.60 -10.69 -51.82
N ARG A 648 -12.99 -9.80 -52.72
CA ARG A 648 -14.18 -9.95 -53.57
C ARG A 648 -13.76 -10.33 -54.98
N LEU A 649 -14.26 -11.47 -55.45
CA LEU A 649 -13.90 -12.09 -56.72
C LEU A 649 -15.12 -12.06 -57.65
N ARG A 650 -14.90 -11.82 -58.93
CA ARG A 650 -15.90 -12.08 -59.97
C ARG A 650 -15.46 -13.28 -60.80
N VAL A 651 -16.26 -14.32 -60.82
CA VAL A 651 -15.88 -15.64 -61.37
C VAL A 651 -16.90 -16.14 -62.40
N ARG A 652 -16.43 -16.89 -63.40
CA ARG A 652 -17.27 -17.43 -64.48
C ARG A 652 -17.82 -18.82 -64.15
N ILE A 653 -19.14 -18.92 -63.98
CA ILE A 653 -19.88 -20.14 -63.66
C ILE A 653 -20.85 -20.46 -64.82
N PRO A 654 -20.54 -21.43 -65.71
CA PRO A 654 -21.24 -21.59 -67.00
C PRO A 654 -22.74 -21.95 -66.94
N ASP A 655 -23.17 -22.85 -66.05
CA ASP A 655 -24.52 -23.44 -66.11
C ASP A 655 -25.40 -23.13 -64.88
N GLY A 656 -24.78 -22.68 -63.78
CA GLY A 656 -25.38 -22.37 -62.48
C GLY A 656 -25.93 -23.62 -61.78
N GLY A 657 -25.56 -23.82 -60.51
CA GLY A 657 -25.86 -25.02 -59.73
C GLY A 657 -24.65 -25.88 -59.40
N GLU A 658 -23.45 -25.47 -59.82
CA GLU A 658 -22.14 -26.04 -59.50
C GLU A 658 -21.72 -25.75 -58.04
N THR A 659 -20.78 -26.54 -57.54
CA THR A 659 -20.16 -26.30 -56.22
C THR A 659 -18.88 -25.53 -56.42
N LEU A 660 -18.79 -24.36 -55.78
CA LEU A 660 -17.59 -23.55 -55.72
C LEU A 660 -16.74 -24.02 -54.54
N THR A 661 -15.45 -24.23 -54.75
CA THR A 661 -14.49 -24.54 -53.69
C THR A 661 -13.43 -23.44 -53.65
N TRP A 662 -13.19 -22.86 -52.48
CA TRP A 662 -12.11 -21.92 -52.22
C TRP A 662 -11.08 -22.55 -51.28
N SER A 663 -9.80 -22.35 -51.57
CA SER A 663 -8.71 -22.70 -50.68
C SER A 663 -7.78 -21.50 -50.52
N GLY A 664 -7.39 -21.22 -49.29
CA GLY A 664 -6.49 -20.13 -48.97
C GLY A 664 -5.94 -20.21 -47.57
N ARG A 665 -5.41 -19.10 -47.08
CA ARG A 665 -4.80 -18.98 -45.76
C ARG A 665 -5.32 -17.79 -44.97
N THR A 666 -5.30 -17.92 -43.65
CA THR A 666 -5.64 -16.86 -42.69
C THR A 666 -4.64 -16.83 -41.53
N VAL A 667 -4.80 -15.88 -40.61
CA VAL A 667 -3.95 -15.73 -39.42
C VAL A 667 -4.57 -16.49 -38.25
N GLY A 668 -3.82 -17.43 -37.68
CA GLY A 668 -4.21 -18.18 -36.48
C GLY A 668 -5.62 -18.75 -36.56
N ARG A 669 -6.46 -18.39 -35.57
CA ARG A 669 -7.83 -18.90 -35.38
C ARG A 669 -8.91 -18.02 -36.02
N ALA A 670 -8.54 -17.06 -36.86
CA ALA A 670 -9.51 -16.19 -37.54
C ALA A 670 -10.50 -17.03 -38.37
N GLU A 671 -11.80 -16.69 -38.29
CA GLU A 671 -12.83 -17.33 -39.10
C GLU A 671 -12.93 -16.68 -40.47
N VAL A 672 -12.87 -17.49 -41.52
CA VAL A 672 -13.06 -17.04 -42.91
C VAL A 672 -14.40 -17.55 -43.42
N ARG A 673 -15.17 -16.63 -44.02
CA ARG A 673 -16.46 -16.92 -44.63
C ARG A 673 -16.40 -16.75 -46.14
N LEU A 674 -16.93 -17.75 -46.84
CA LEU A 674 -17.19 -17.71 -48.27
C LEU A 674 -18.67 -17.36 -48.48
N SER A 675 -18.94 -16.33 -49.28
CA SER A 675 -20.28 -15.86 -49.60
C SER A 675 -20.45 -15.61 -51.10
N VAL A 676 -21.69 -15.68 -51.59
CA VAL A 676 -22.06 -15.30 -52.96
C VAL A 676 -23.11 -14.20 -52.95
N TRP A 677 -23.01 -13.24 -53.87
CA TRP A 677 -23.98 -12.16 -53.98
C TRP A 677 -25.30 -12.67 -54.57
N SER A 678 -26.40 -12.53 -53.82
CA SER A 678 -27.76 -12.78 -54.30
C SER A 678 -28.38 -11.48 -54.81
N PRO A 679 -28.70 -11.36 -56.11
CA PRO A 679 -29.40 -10.20 -56.66
C PRO A 679 -30.92 -10.25 -56.44
N ALA A 680 -31.45 -11.28 -55.77
CA ALA A 680 -32.87 -11.54 -55.66
C ALA A 680 -33.62 -10.40 -54.93
N THR A 681 -34.70 -9.91 -55.53
CA THR A 681 -35.62 -8.94 -54.92
C THR A 681 -36.63 -9.65 -54.00
N PRO A 682 -37.07 -9.02 -52.89
CA PRO A 682 -36.87 -7.61 -52.52
C PRO A 682 -35.58 -7.30 -51.73
N SER A 683 -34.75 -8.28 -51.40
CA SER A 683 -33.59 -8.08 -50.51
C SER A 683 -32.30 -8.64 -51.11
N PRO A 684 -31.60 -7.86 -51.95
CA PRO A 684 -30.27 -8.25 -52.43
C PRO A 684 -29.28 -8.28 -51.26
N GLY A 685 -28.34 -9.22 -51.28
CA GLY A 685 -27.35 -9.36 -50.20
C GLY A 685 -26.41 -10.55 -50.36
N TRP A 686 -25.39 -10.60 -49.51
CA TRP A 686 -24.46 -11.73 -49.44
C TRP A 686 -25.12 -12.94 -48.78
N ARG A 687 -25.13 -14.08 -49.48
CA ARG A 687 -25.53 -15.36 -48.90
C ARG A 687 -24.28 -16.17 -48.55
N THR A 688 -24.16 -16.58 -47.30
CA THR A 688 -23.12 -17.50 -46.85
C THR A 688 -23.20 -18.82 -47.62
N LEU A 689 -22.06 -19.26 -48.14
CA LEU A 689 -21.84 -20.58 -48.71
C LEU A 689 -21.28 -21.51 -47.63
N ASP A 690 -20.24 -21.07 -46.94
CA ASP A 690 -19.51 -21.84 -45.94
C ASP A 690 -18.67 -20.92 -45.05
N SER A 691 -18.25 -21.41 -43.88
CA SER A 691 -17.25 -20.74 -43.05
C SER A 691 -16.43 -21.75 -42.25
N ALA A 692 -15.17 -21.39 -41.99
CA ALA A 692 -14.27 -22.20 -41.19
C ALA A 692 -13.20 -21.30 -40.55
N ALA A 693 -12.82 -21.65 -39.33
CA ALA A 693 -11.73 -21.03 -38.59
C ALA A 693 -10.45 -21.86 -38.67
N GLY A 694 -9.31 -21.20 -38.52
CA GLY A 694 -8.07 -21.91 -38.25
C GLY A 694 -8.11 -22.61 -36.90
N THR A 695 -7.37 -23.70 -36.76
CA THR A 695 -7.46 -24.59 -35.59
C THR A 695 -6.35 -24.39 -34.56
N VAL A 696 -5.40 -23.49 -34.83
CA VAL A 696 -4.23 -23.22 -33.97
C VAL A 696 -4.03 -21.73 -33.80
N SER A 697 -3.53 -21.32 -32.63
CA SER A 697 -3.13 -19.93 -32.38
C SER A 697 -2.04 -19.48 -33.35
N ALA A 698 -2.03 -18.19 -33.67
CA ALA A 698 -1.04 -17.65 -34.59
C ALA A 698 0.36 -17.68 -33.97
N ALA A 699 1.37 -18.14 -34.73
CA ALA A 699 2.77 -18.03 -34.33
C ALA A 699 3.38 -16.67 -34.72
N SER A 700 2.75 -15.98 -35.66
CA SER A 700 3.17 -14.69 -36.20
C SER A 700 1.96 -13.91 -36.71
N ALA A 701 2.15 -12.67 -37.15
CA ALA A 701 1.10 -11.90 -37.82
C ALA A 701 0.79 -12.39 -39.25
N GLU A 702 1.44 -13.44 -39.75
CA GLU A 702 1.33 -13.91 -41.13
C GLU A 702 0.19 -14.92 -41.36
N ALA A 703 -0.29 -14.97 -42.61
CA ALA A 703 -1.36 -15.86 -43.04
C ALA A 703 -0.82 -17.29 -43.29
N GLU A 704 -0.72 -18.08 -42.23
CA GLU A 704 -0.15 -19.43 -42.25
C GLU A 704 -1.19 -20.54 -42.13
N ALA A 705 -2.37 -20.26 -41.55
CA ALA A 705 -3.40 -21.26 -41.28
C ALA A 705 -4.21 -21.59 -42.55
N PRO A 706 -4.16 -22.83 -43.07
CA PRO A 706 -4.89 -23.20 -44.29
C PRO A 706 -6.40 -23.35 -44.02
N ILE A 707 -7.21 -22.83 -44.94
CA ILE A 707 -8.67 -22.89 -44.89
C ILE A 707 -9.21 -23.42 -46.23
N HIS A 708 -10.19 -24.31 -46.15
CA HIS A 708 -10.93 -24.85 -47.29
C HIS A 708 -12.42 -24.62 -47.07
N LEU A 709 -13.07 -23.97 -48.04
CA LEU A 709 -14.49 -23.63 -48.00
C LEU A 709 -15.18 -24.11 -49.26
N GLU A 710 -16.40 -24.60 -49.16
CA GLU A 710 -17.17 -25.01 -50.34
C GLU A 710 -18.65 -24.70 -50.24
N GLY A 711 -19.28 -24.34 -51.35
CA GLY A 711 -20.72 -24.24 -51.37
C GLY A 711 -21.33 -24.07 -52.73
N ARG A 712 -22.62 -24.41 -52.80
CA ARG A 712 -23.37 -24.41 -54.05
C ARG A 712 -23.82 -23.02 -54.44
N VAL A 713 -23.45 -22.59 -55.65
CA VAL A 713 -23.94 -21.35 -56.27
C VAL A 713 -25.21 -21.65 -57.06
N ARG A 714 -26.28 -20.87 -56.83
CA ARG A 714 -27.57 -21.05 -57.50
C ARG A 714 -27.56 -20.33 -58.85
N ARG A 715 -28.43 -20.75 -59.77
CA ARG A 715 -28.53 -20.13 -61.10
C ARG A 715 -28.86 -18.64 -61.06
N ASP A 716 -29.70 -18.22 -60.12
CA ASP A 716 -30.10 -16.84 -59.91
C ASP A 716 -29.00 -15.95 -59.30
N GLU A 717 -27.93 -16.55 -58.78
CA GLU A 717 -26.76 -15.87 -58.19
C GLU A 717 -25.61 -15.68 -59.18
N ALA A 718 -25.72 -16.28 -60.38
CA ALA A 718 -24.75 -16.16 -61.47
C ALA A 718 -25.42 -15.66 -62.77
N PRO A 719 -26.05 -14.46 -62.78
CA PRO A 719 -26.65 -13.93 -64.00
C PRO A 719 -25.59 -13.80 -65.10
N ASP A 720 -25.95 -14.21 -66.32
CA ASP A 720 -25.05 -14.25 -67.49
C ASP A 720 -23.78 -15.11 -67.29
N GLY A 721 -23.83 -16.07 -66.37
CA GLY A 721 -22.73 -16.97 -66.05
C GLY A 721 -21.61 -16.32 -65.24
N LEU A 722 -21.88 -15.22 -64.52
CA LEU A 722 -20.93 -14.53 -63.66
C LEU A 722 -21.45 -14.43 -62.23
N ALA A 723 -20.72 -15.03 -61.28
CA ALA A 723 -20.99 -14.89 -59.86
C ALA A 723 -20.03 -13.89 -59.21
N GLU A 724 -20.53 -13.10 -58.26
CA GLU A 724 -19.69 -12.32 -57.34
C GLU A 724 -19.57 -13.09 -56.03
N VAL A 725 -18.33 -13.33 -55.63
CA VAL A 725 -17.96 -14.12 -54.46
C VAL A 725 -17.18 -13.22 -53.51
N LEU A 726 -17.45 -13.35 -52.22
CA LEU A 726 -16.76 -12.64 -51.16
C LEU A 726 -16.12 -13.67 -50.24
N VAL A 727 -14.81 -13.53 -50.02
CA VAL A 727 -14.08 -14.27 -48.99
C VAL A 727 -13.62 -13.25 -47.96
N GLN A 728 -14.09 -13.36 -46.73
CA GLN A 728 -13.89 -12.34 -45.71
C GLN A 728 -13.57 -12.98 -44.36
N VAL A 729 -12.64 -12.39 -43.60
CA VAL A 729 -12.53 -12.68 -42.17
C VAL A 729 -13.76 -12.13 -41.47
N VAL A 730 -14.42 -12.94 -40.66
CA VAL A 730 -15.62 -12.58 -39.88
C VAL A 730 -15.39 -12.83 -38.39
N PRO A 731 -16.15 -12.20 -37.48
CA PRO A 731 -16.14 -12.59 -36.07
C PRO A 731 -16.46 -14.08 -35.96
N ARG A 732 -15.66 -14.80 -35.16
CA ARG A 732 -15.88 -16.23 -34.97
C ARG A 732 -17.16 -16.45 -34.17
N ALA A 733 -18.06 -17.28 -34.67
CA ALA A 733 -19.39 -17.44 -34.07
C ALA A 733 -19.37 -18.30 -32.78
N ASP A 734 -18.44 -19.26 -32.69
CA ASP A 734 -18.34 -20.18 -31.57
C ASP A 734 -17.23 -19.73 -30.61
N SER A 735 -17.60 -19.39 -29.38
CA SER A 735 -16.67 -19.19 -28.25
C SER A 735 -16.57 -20.48 -27.44
N PRO A 736 -15.36 -20.99 -27.13
CA PRO A 736 -15.21 -22.18 -26.30
C PRO A 736 -15.46 -21.92 -24.82
N PHE A 737 -15.66 -20.65 -24.43
CA PHE A 737 -15.92 -20.27 -23.03
C PHE A 737 -17.39 -20.42 -22.61
N ASP A 738 -18.31 -20.64 -23.55
CA ASP A 738 -19.75 -20.65 -23.26
C ASP A 738 -20.22 -21.93 -22.51
N ASP A 739 -19.39 -22.97 -22.41
CA ASP A 739 -19.81 -24.33 -22.01
C ASP A 739 -18.88 -25.08 -21.00
N ALA A 740 -17.80 -24.47 -20.50
CA ALA A 740 -16.77 -25.21 -19.73
C ALA A 740 -16.37 -24.53 -18.40
N PRO A 741 -16.71 -25.11 -17.23
CA PRO A 741 -16.33 -24.56 -15.95
C PRO A 741 -14.82 -24.64 -15.67
N GLY A 742 -14.26 -23.57 -15.11
CA GLY A 742 -12.87 -23.43 -14.68
C GLY A 742 -11.88 -23.22 -15.84
N LEU A 743 -10.58 -23.17 -15.49
CA LEU A 743 -9.50 -22.83 -16.43
C LEU A 743 -9.61 -23.54 -17.79
N ALA A 744 -9.91 -22.78 -18.84
CA ALA A 744 -10.09 -23.34 -20.18
C ALA A 744 -8.82 -24.06 -20.69
N LYS A 745 -8.99 -24.93 -21.70
CA LYS A 745 -7.86 -25.67 -22.28
C LYS A 745 -7.00 -24.72 -23.10
N PRO A 746 -5.66 -24.86 -23.10
CA PRO A 746 -4.80 -24.00 -23.93
C PRO A 746 -5.09 -24.03 -25.43
N SER A 747 -5.78 -25.04 -25.96
CA SER A 747 -6.27 -25.07 -27.35
C SER A 747 -7.39 -24.07 -27.65
N ASP A 748 -8.04 -23.57 -26.61
CA ASP A 748 -9.32 -22.87 -26.70
C ASP A 748 -9.13 -21.34 -26.70
N TYR A 749 -7.93 -20.84 -26.38
CA TYR A 749 -7.60 -19.42 -26.35
C TYR A 749 -6.21 -19.13 -26.91
N ASP A 750 -5.93 -17.86 -27.18
CA ASP A 750 -4.72 -17.41 -27.88
C ASP A 750 -3.61 -16.94 -26.93
N THR A 751 -3.98 -16.30 -25.82
CA THR A 751 -3.05 -15.86 -24.77
C THR A 751 -3.78 -15.78 -23.43
N ALA A 752 -3.03 -15.76 -22.34
CA ALA A 752 -3.54 -15.51 -21.01
C ALA A 752 -2.73 -14.45 -20.26
N ILE A 753 -3.33 -13.86 -19.23
CA ILE A 753 -2.71 -12.91 -18.31
C ILE A 753 -3.00 -13.38 -16.88
N GLY A 754 -1.96 -13.47 -16.05
CA GLY A 754 -2.11 -13.73 -14.61
C GLY A 754 -2.39 -12.43 -13.86
N HIS A 755 -3.31 -12.47 -12.90
CA HIS A 755 -3.61 -11.35 -12.01
C HIS A 755 -3.45 -11.79 -10.55
N ILE A 756 -2.40 -11.25 -9.92
CA ILE A 756 -2.11 -11.37 -8.47
C ILE A 756 -2.51 -10.05 -7.80
N THR A 757 -2.94 -10.08 -6.56
CA THR A 757 -3.36 -8.87 -5.84
C THR A 757 -3.22 -9.06 -4.33
N ASP A 758 -2.97 -7.96 -3.61
CA ASP A 758 -3.11 -7.86 -2.16
C ASP A 758 -2.45 -8.98 -1.34
N THR A 759 -1.19 -9.29 -1.64
CA THR A 759 -0.44 -10.40 -1.01
C THR A 759 0.05 -10.10 0.40
N GLN A 760 -0.12 -8.88 0.92
CA GLN A 760 0.20 -8.38 2.27
C GLN A 760 0.43 -9.45 3.35
N TYR A 761 -0.63 -10.13 3.78
CA TYR A 761 -0.61 -11.15 4.83
C TYR A 761 0.23 -12.37 4.45
N TYR A 762 0.37 -12.68 3.16
CA TYR A 762 1.28 -13.71 2.70
C TYR A 762 2.74 -13.30 2.89
N SER A 763 3.09 -12.04 2.61
CA SER A 763 4.44 -11.51 2.87
C SER A 763 4.76 -11.41 4.36
N GLU A 764 3.78 -11.08 5.20
CA GLU A 764 3.93 -10.97 6.65
C GLU A 764 4.02 -12.34 7.35
N ALA A 765 3.07 -13.24 7.05
CA ALA A 765 2.79 -14.43 7.85
C ALA A 765 2.67 -15.74 7.05
N TYR A 766 2.29 -15.71 5.77
CA TYR A 766 2.05 -16.93 4.95
C TYR A 766 2.92 -17.01 3.67
N PRO A 767 4.25 -16.90 3.76
CA PRO A 767 5.11 -16.79 2.57
C PRO A 767 5.08 -18.04 1.69
N ALA A 768 4.69 -19.20 2.24
CA ALA A 768 4.50 -20.43 1.47
C ALA A 768 3.29 -20.36 0.51
N VAL A 769 2.26 -19.59 0.84
CA VAL A 769 1.09 -19.37 -0.03
C VAL A 769 1.50 -18.53 -1.24
N TYR A 770 2.16 -17.39 -1.01
CA TYR A 770 2.69 -16.56 -2.09
C TYR A 770 3.66 -17.34 -2.99
N ALA A 771 4.56 -18.13 -2.38
CA ALA A 771 5.48 -19.00 -3.12
C ALA A 771 4.75 -19.96 -4.05
N SER A 772 3.58 -20.48 -3.66
CA SER A 772 2.78 -21.41 -4.48
C SER A 772 2.13 -20.72 -5.69
N GLU A 773 1.66 -19.48 -5.54
CA GLU A 773 1.05 -18.68 -6.61
C GLU A 773 2.07 -18.38 -7.71
N VAL A 774 3.21 -17.77 -7.34
CA VAL A 774 4.26 -17.42 -8.30
C VAL A 774 4.93 -18.65 -8.92
N ALA A 775 5.05 -19.75 -8.16
CA ALA A 775 5.58 -21.00 -8.70
C ALA A 775 4.65 -21.60 -9.75
N TRP A 776 3.34 -21.58 -9.53
CA TRP A 776 2.37 -22.08 -10.51
C TRP A 776 2.37 -21.25 -11.78
N LEU A 777 2.37 -19.91 -11.65
CA LEU A 777 2.41 -19.01 -12.80
C LEU A 777 3.69 -19.20 -13.62
N ALA A 778 4.85 -19.28 -12.97
CA ALA A 778 6.12 -19.57 -13.63
C ALA A 778 6.14 -20.95 -14.29
N ALA A 779 5.61 -21.98 -13.62
CA ALA A 779 5.55 -23.35 -14.13
C ALA A 779 4.61 -23.51 -15.33
N ASN A 780 3.54 -22.71 -15.40
CA ASN A 780 2.49 -22.83 -16.42
C ASN A 780 2.58 -21.77 -17.51
N ALA A 781 3.59 -20.90 -17.50
CA ALA A 781 3.66 -19.76 -18.40
C ALA A 781 3.56 -20.17 -19.87
N ASP A 782 4.37 -21.14 -20.32
CA ASP A 782 4.34 -21.63 -21.69
C ASP A 782 3.07 -22.47 -21.96
N ALA A 783 2.78 -23.46 -21.10
CA ALA A 783 1.69 -24.42 -21.28
C ALA A 783 0.32 -23.74 -21.37
N ARG A 784 0.13 -22.65 -20.62
CA ARG A 784 -1.11 -21.85 -20.57
C ARG A 784 -0.98 -20.52 -21.30
N LYS A 785 0.07 -20.32 -22.10
CA LYS A 785 0.28 -19.11 -22.92
C LYS A 785 0.15 -17.82 -22.11
N ILE A 786 0.66 -17.80 -20.88
CA ILE A 786 0.65 -16.62 -20.01
C ILE A 786 1.66 -15.62 -20.56
N GLY A 787 1.17 -14.61 -21.26
CA GLY A 787 2.02 -13.58 -21.89
C GLY A 787 2.47 -12.51 -20.90
N PHE A 788 1.74 -12.34 -19.80
CA PHE A 788 2.06 -11.35 -18.77
C PHE A 788 1.44 -11.70 -17.41
N VAL A 789 2.08 -11.31 -16.32
CA VAL A 789 1.53 -11.36 -14.95
C VAL A 789 1.51 -9.96 -14.35
N THR A 790 0.35 -9.45 -13.97
CA THR A 790 0.21 -8.16 -13.28
C THR A 790 -0.10 -8.37 -11.81
N HIS A 791 0.57 -7.62 -10.93
CA HIS A 791 0.26 -7.55 -9.51
C HIS A 791 -0.30 -6.18 -9.16
N THR A 792 -1.56 -6.12 -8.70
CA THR A 792 -2.28 -4.86 -8.41
C THR A 792 -1.98 -4.28 -7.03
N GLY A 793 -0.75 -4.45 -6.53
CA GLY A 793 -0.25 -3.84 -5.29
C GLY A 793 -0.70 -4.47 -3.98
N ASP A 794 -0.37 -3.77 -2.90
CA ASP A 794 -0.46 -4.23 -1.51
C ASP A 794 0.35 -5.51 -1.33
N LEU A 795 1.66 -5.38 -1.57
CA LEU A 795 2.64 -6.45 -1.53
C LEU A 795 3.02 -6.84 -0.10
N ILE A 796 2.99 -5.86 0.81
CA ILE A 796 3.33 -6.02 2.24
C ILE A 796 2.21 -5.47 3.11
N GLN A 797 2.21 -5.80 4.42
CA GLN A 797 1.16 -5.38 5.36
C GLN A 797 1.53 -4.09 6.11
N ASN A 798 2.81 -3.91 6.46
CA ASN A 798 3.22 -2.95 7.49
C ASN A 798 4.00 -1.74 6.94
N TRP A 799 3.48 -1.10 5.87
CA TRP A 799 3.93 0.22 5.40
C TRP A 799 2.78 1.10 4.87
N VAL A 800 1.67 1.08 5.62
CA VAL A 800 0.42 1.77 5.28
C VAL A 800 0.27 3.12 5.97
N ASP A 801 0.52 3.19 7.28
CA ASP A 801 0.37 4.44 8.02
C ASP A 801 1.71 5.15 8.13
N PRO A 802 1.74 6.48 8.12
CA PRO A 802 3.00 7.16 7.91
C PRO A 802 3.96 7.16 9.11
N ASP A 803 3.52 6.66 10.28
CA ASP A 803 4.32 6.47 11.50
C ASP A 803 4.66 5.00 11.80
N GLN A 804 4.59 4.12 10.81
CA GLN A 804 4.99 2.71 10.96
C GLN A 804 6.51 2.52 10.91
N ARG A 805 6.97 1.43 11.55
CA ARG A 805 8.39 1.07 11.67
C ARG A 805 8.93 0.47 10.37
N GLU A 806 9.94 1.11 9.80
CA GLU A 806 10.57 0.72 8.53
C GLU A 806 11.22 -0.68 8.57
N ASP A 807 11.76 -1.12 9.71
CA ASP A 807 12.41 -2.43 9.81
C ASP A 807 11.43 -3.60 9.63
N ARG A 808 10.17 -3.41 10.03
CA ARG A 808 9.09 -4.38 9.78
C ARG A 808 8.72 -4.42 8.30
N ALA A 809 8.49 -3.24 7.70
CA ALA A 809 8.24 -3.11 6.26
C ALA A 809 9.35 -3.76 5.42
N ARG A 810 10.62 -3.50 5.75
CA ARG A 810 11.77 -4.09 5.05
C ARG A 810 11.80 -5.62 5.14
N ARG A 811 11.42 -6.21 6.28
CA ARG A 811 11.32 -7.68 6.43
C ARG A 811 10.31 -8.26 5.44
N GLU A 812 9.15 -7.63 5.32
CA GLU A 812 8.09 -8.07 4.40
C GLU A 812 8.45 -7.81 2.94
N PHE A 813 9.05 -6.66 2.62
CA PHE A 813 9.50 -6.36 1.26
C PHE A 813 10.58 -7.32 0.78
N VAL A 814 11.47 -7.81 1.65
CA VAL A 814 12.42 -8.88 1.32
C VAL A 814 11.68 -10.16 0.90
N VAL A 815 10.58 -10.52 1.57
CA VAL A 815 9.75 -11.66 1.20
C VAL A 815 9.07 -11.40 -0.14
N ALA A 816 8.31 -10.30 -0.26
CA ALA A 816 7.56 -9.97 -1.47
C ALA A 816 8.47 -9.88 -2.72
N SER A 817 9.56 -9.12 -2.62
CA SER A 817 10.53 -8.95 -3.72
C SER A 817 11.18 -10.28 -4.11
N GLY A 818 11.48 -11.11 -3.12
CA GLY A 818 12.03 -12.45 -3.32
C GLY A 818 11.05 -13.42 -4.01
N MET A 819 9.76 -13.38 -3.65
CA MET A 819 8.72 -14.19 -4.29
C MET A 819 8.48 -13.74 -5.74
N GLN A 820 8.37 -12.43 -5.97
CA GLN A 820 8.26 -11.87 -7.32
C GLN A 820 9.47 -12.26 -8.20
N ALA A 821 10.66 -12.40 -7.61
CA ALA A 821 11.87 -12.82 -8.31
C ALA A 821 11.85 -14.29 -8.80
N VAL A 822 10.80 -15.05 -8.50
CA VAL A 822 10.52 -16.35 -9.13
C VAL A 822 10.06 -16.13 -10.57
N LEU A 823 9.18 -15.16 -10.82
CA LEU A 823 8.71 -14.80 -12.17
C LEU A 823 9.84 -14.21 -13.02
N ASP A 824 10.62 -13.30 -12.43
CA ASP A 824 11.79 -12.69 -13.10
C ASP A 824 12.79 -13.77 -13.55
N ALA A 825 13.11 -14.72 -12.67
CA ALA A 825 14.04 -15.80 -12.98
C ALA A 825 13.50 -16.80 -14.01
N ALA A 826 12.18 -16.90 -14.15
CA ALA A 826 11.51 -17.70 -15.17
C ALA A 826 11.37 -16.95 -16.52
N GLY A 827 11.70 -15.65 -16.56
CA GLY A 827 11.55 -14.82 -17.76
C GLY A 827 10.10 -14.52 -18.11
N VAL A 828 9.19 -14.62 -17.14
CA VAL A 828 7.77 -14.29 -17.34
C VAL A 828 7.61 -12.77 -17.27
N PRO A 829 7.13 -12.10 -18.35
CA PRO A 829 6.85 -10.67 -18.31
C PRO A 829 5.90 -10.34 -17.18
N ASN A 830 6.27 -9.38 -16.33
CA ASN A 830 5.46 -9.05 -15.16
C ASN A 830 5.58 -7.58 -14.75
N SER A 831 4.57 -7.09 -14.03
CA SER A 831 4.64 -5.79 -13.37
C SER A 831 4.07 -5.86 -11.96
N VAL A 832 4.53 -4.92 -11.15
CA VAL A 832 4.03 -4.64 -9.80
C VAL A 832 3.78 -3.15 -9.70
N LEU A 833 2.77 -2.76 -8.92
CA LEU A 833 2.50 -1.38 -8.54
C LEU A 833 2.37 -1.30 -7.02
N PRO A 834 2.64 -0.16 -6.37
CA PRO A 834 2.46 -0.02 -4.94
C PRO A 834 0.97 0.18 -4.62
N GLY A 835 0.47 -0.57 -3.63
CA GLY A 835 -0.79 -0.30 -2.96
C GLY A 835 -0.61 0.67 -1.78
N ASN A 836 -1.67 0.91 -0.98
CA ASN A 836 -1.53 1.80 0.18
C ASN A 836 -0.57 1.27 1.23
N HIS A 837 -0.47 -0.05 1.38
CA HIS A 837 0.44 -0.70 2.30
C HIS A 837 1.88 -0.73 1.79
N ASP A 838 2.13 -0.29 0.55
CA ASP A 838 3.48 -0.21 -0.02
C ASP A 838 3.99 1.23 -0.10
N ASN A 839 3.11 2.24 0.05
CA ASN A 839 3.46 3.64 -0.18
C ASN A 839 2.91 4.65 0.85
N LYS A 840 2.62 4.20 2.08
CA LYS A 840 2.10 5.04 3.16
C LYS A 840 0.82 5.79 2.76
N ARG A 841 -0.18 5.07 2.23
CA ARG A 841 -1.43 5.66 1.71
C ARG A 841 -1.16 6.80 0.70
N GLY A 842 -0.17 6.60 -0.18
CA GLY A 842 0.15 7.51 -1.28
C GLY A 842 1.15 8.61 -0.94
N VAL A 843 1.70 8.65 0.27
CA VAL A 843 2.61 9.73 0.68
C VAL A 843 4.03 9.55 0.11
N SER A 844 4.57 8.33 0.08
CA SER A 844 5.92 8.09 -0.44
C SER A 844 6.08 6.70 -1.05
N ASN A 845 6.69 6.64 -2.25
CA ASN A 845 7.05 5.41 -2.93
C ASN A 845 8.53 5.02 -2.72
N ASP A 846 9.27 5.70 -1.85
CA ASP A 846 10.73 5.55 -1.75
C ASP A 846 11.12 4.11 -1.33
N LEU A 847 10.51 3.60 -0.26
CA LEU A 847 10.80 2.24 0.21
C LEU A 847 10.33 1.18 -0.79
N PHE A 848 9.21 1.40 -1.49
CA PHE A 848 8.78 0.51 -2.57
C PHE A 848 9.85 0.46 -3.68
N ASN A 849 10.38 1.60 -4.09
CA ASN A 849 11.40 1.70 -5.15
C ASN A 849 12.75 1.09 -4.72
N ASP A 850 13.08 0.99 -3.43
CA ASP A 850 14.26 0.23 -2.96
C ASP A 850 14.21 -1.27 -3.37
N TYR A 851 13.01 -1.83 -3.56
CA TYR A 851 12.80 -3.27 -3.84
C TYR A 851 12.22 -3.56 -5.23
N PHE A 852 11.45 -2.61 -5.77
CA PHE A 852 10.73 -2.72 -7.03
C PHE A 852 10.99 -1.52 -7.93
N GLY A 853 12.17 -0.89 -7.81
CA GLY A 853 12.61 0.20 -8.68
C GLY A 853 12.81 -0.21 -10.13
N PRO A 854 12.98 0.76 -11.06
CA PRO A 854 13.04 0.48 -12.50
C PRO A 854 14.17 -0.47 -12.88
N GLU A 855 15.30 -0.46 -12.16
CA GLU A 855 16.47 -1.30 -12.40
C GLU A 855 16.17 -2.80 -12.38
N ARG A 856 15.08 -3.22 -11.73
CA ARG A 856 14.60 -4.61 -11.76
C ARG A 856 14.19 -5.05 -13.16
N TYR A 857 13.62 -4.14 -13.95
CA TYR A 857 12.98 -4.45 -15.23
C TYR A 857 13.64 -3.78 -16.44
N LEU A 858 14.49 -2.75 -16.25
CA LEU A 858 15.10 -1.97 -17.34
C LEU A 858 15.92 -2.79 -18.36
N SER A 859 16.42 -3.98 -18.00
CA SER A 859 17.12 -4.86 -18.93
C SER A 859 16.19 -5.75 -19.76
N GLU A 860 14.92 -5.82 -19.40
CA GLU A 860 13.96 -6.71 -20.02
C GLU A 860 13.37 -6.10 -21.30
N PRO A 861 13.26 -6.87 -22.39
CA PRO A 861 12.81 -6.34 -23.68
C PRO A 861 11.33 -5.93 -23.69
N TRP A 862 10.54 -6.46 -22.77
CA TRP A 862 9.12 -6.18 -22.62
C TRP A 862 8.84 -4.96 -21.73
N TYR A 863 9.83 -4.48 -20.96
CA TYR A 863 9.65 -3.31 -20.10
C TYR A 863 9.81 -2.03 -20.93
N GLY A 864 8.81 -1.15 -20.87
CA GLY A 864 8.75 0.05 -21.68
C GLY A 864 9.45 1.23 -21.02
N ALA A 865 8.82 1.79 -19.98
CA ALA A 865 9.40 2.85 -19.18
C ALA A 865 8.71 2.99 -17.81
N PRO A 866 9.45 3.45 -16.79
CA PRO A 866 8.86 3.99 -15.56
C PRO A 866 8.24 5.37 -15.82
N ILE A 867 7.45 5.87 -14.87
CA ILE A 867 6.92 7.25 -14.90
C ILE A 867 8.02 8.31 -14.83
N ALA A 868 9.11 8.02 -14.12
CA ALA A 868 10.31 8.87 -14.07
C ALA A 868 11.56 8.04 -13.72
N GLU A 869 12.74 8.63 -13.89
CA GLU A 869 13.99 8.01 -13.45
C GLU A 869 13.95 7.69 -11.95
N GLY A 870 14.23 6.44 -11.59
CA GLY A 870 14.20 5.95 -10.21
C GLY A 870 12.82 5.74 -9.60
N ASP A 871 11.72 5.98 -10.34
CA ASP A 871 10.36 5.91 -9.83
C ASP A 871 9.52 4.92 -10.65
N ASN A 872 9.39 3.69 -10.15
CA ASN A 872 8.61 2.62 -10.78
C ASN A 872 7.18 2.50 -10.22
N SER A 873 6.72 3.48 -9.43
CA SER A 873 5.37 3.49 -8.86
C SER A 873 4.28 3.44 -9.95
N ALA A 874 4.55 4.05 -11.09
CA ALA A 874 3.86 3.81 -12.34
C ALA A 874 4.86 3.37 -13.42
N SER A 875 4.45 2.41 -14.26
CA SER A 875 5.26 1.92 -15.36
C SER A 875 4.42 1.29 -16.45
N TRP A 876 4.95 1.19 -17.66
CA TRP A 876 4.31 0.43 -18.73
C TRP A 876 5.23 -0.63 -19.30
N SER A 877 4.63 -1.75 -19.70
CA SER A 877 5.29 -2.87 -20.36
C SER A 877 4.48 -3.30 -21.59
N SER A 878 5.07 -4.10 -22.47
CA SER A 878 4.39 -4.61 -23.65
C SER A 878 4.82 -6.03 -23.98
N PHE A 879 3.90 -6.77 -24.58
CA PHE A 879 4.18 -8.10 -25.12
C PHE A 879 3.36 -8.34 -26.38
N GLU A 880 3.76 -9.33 -27.16
CA GLU A 880 3.04 -9.77 -28.34
C GLU A 880 2.63 -11.23 -28.19
N ALA A 881 1.38 -11.53 -28.51
CA ALA A 881 0.86 -12.89 -28.49
C ALA A 881 -0.17 -13.08 -29.62
N ALA A 882 -0.04 -14.18 -30.35
CA ALA A 882 -0.97 -14.58 -31.42
C ALA A 882 -1.30 -13.48 -32.45
N GLY A 883 -0.32 -12.65 -32.79
CA GLY A 883 -0.48 -11.55 -33.75
C GLY A 883 -1.18 -10.30 -33.19
N ALA A 884 -1.38 -10.20 -31.87
CA ALA A 884 -1.84 -9.00 -31.18
C ALA A 884 -0.70 -8.39 -30.34
N ARG A 885 -0.65 -7.05 -30.30
CA ARG A 885 0.17 -6.28 -29.36
C ARG A 885 -0.64 -5.93 -28.11
N PHE A 886 0.00 -6.05 -26.96
CA PHE A 886 -0.56 -5.66 -25.67
C PHE A 886 0.34 -4.65 -24.99
N VAL A 887 -0.26 -3.68 -24.31
CA VAL A 887 0.42 -2.73 -23.43
C VAL A 887 -0.21 -2.82 -22.04
N MET A 888 0.61 -3.10 -21.05
CA MET A 888 0.25 -3.16 -19.64
C MET A 888 0.65 -1.84 -19.01
N ILE A 889 -0.30 -1.08 -18.46
CA ILE A 889 -0.02 0.14 -17.69
C ILE A 889 -0.30 -0.15 -16.23
N SER A 890 0.69 0.08 -15.37
CA SER A 890 0.57 -0.06 -13.92
C SER A 890 0.56 1.32 -13.27
N LEU A 891 -0.44 1.62 -12.45
CA LEU A 891 -0.63 2.89 -11.73
C LEU A 891 -0.68 2.66 -10.22
N PRO A 892 -0.04 3.52 -9.41
CA PRO A 892 0.03 3.33 -7.96
C PRO A 892 -1.30 3.63 -7.27
N TYR A 893 -1.45 3.18 -6.03
CA TYR A 893 -2.43 3.77 -5.13
C TYR A 893 -2.23 5.29 -5.01
N ALA A 894 -3.33 6.04 -4.94
CA ALA A 894 -3.34 7.50 -4.86
C ALA A 894 -2.73 8.21 -6.08
N TYR A 895 -2.88 7.65 -7.28
CA TYR A 895 -2.51 8.30 -8.53
C TYR A 895 -3.21 9.66 -8.69
N GLY A 896 -2.49 10.68 -9.16
CA GLY A 896 -2.99 12.04 -9.36
C GLY A 896 -2.85 12.51 -10.81
N GLU A 897 -2.83 13.83 -11.00
CA GLU A 897 -2.71 14.45 -12.33
C GLU A 897 -1.43 14.01 -13.07
N ARG A 898 -0.31 13.84 -12.35
CA ARG A 898 0.97 13.40 -12.92
C ARG A 898 0.84 12.02 -13.56
N GLU A 899 0.31 11.06 -12.82
CA GLU A 899 0.15 9.67 -13.25
C GLU A 899 -0.90 9.54 -14.35
N VAL A 900 -2.03 10.27 -14.24
CA VAL A 900 -3.11 10.26 -15.25
C VAL A 900 -2.62 10.86 -16.58
N ALA A 901 -1.95 12.01 -16.56
CA ALA A 901 -1.42 12.63 -17.77
C ALA A 901 -0.32 11.76 -18.42
N TRP A 902 0.50 11.10 -17.60
CA TRP A 902 1.48 10.15 -18.09
C TRP A 902 0.81 8.93 -18.76
N ALA A 903 -0.20 8.34 -18.13
CA ALA A 903 -0.94 7.20 -18.68
C ALA A 903 -1.65 7.55 -19.99
N GLU A 904 -2.28 8.73 -20.07
CA GLU A 904 -2.88 9.28 -21.30
C GLU A 904 -1.84 9.32 -22.44
N GLY A 905 -0.65 9.86 -22.17
CA GLY A 905 0.44 9.89 -23.14
C GLY A 905 0.93 8.50 -23.58
N VAL A 906 0.97 7.53 -22.66
CA VAL A 906 1.30 6.13 -23.01
C VAL A 906 0.24 5.53 -23.93
N VAL A 907 -1.05 5.69 -23.61
CA VAL A 907 -2.16 5.16 -24.42
C VAL A 907 -2.18 5.77 -25.81
N GLU A 908 -2.01 7.09 -25.91
CA GLU A 908 -1.98 7.82 -27.19
C GLU A 908 -0.78 7.41 -28.08
N ALA A 909 0.35 7.03 -27.46
CA ALA A 909 1.53 6.57 -28.18
C ALA A 909 1.39 5.13 -28.72
N HIS A 910 0.38 4.36 -28.29
CA HIS A 910 0.19 2.95 -28.63
C HIS A 910 -1.21 2.66 -29.22
N PRO A 911 -1.64 3.36 -30.29
CA PRO A 911 -2.98 3.19 -30.86
C PRO A 911 -3.19 1.81 -31.50
N ASP A 912 -2.12 1.08 -31.81
CA ASP A 912 -2.09 -0.23 -32.46
C ASP A 912 -2.01 -1.41 -31.48
N ALA A 913 -2.07 -1.17 -30.17
CA ALA A 913 -2.06 -2.19 -29.13
C ALA A 913 -3.43 -2.33 -28.44
N ASN A 914 -3.65 -3.45 -27.75
CA ASN A 914 -4.70 -3.57 -26.74
C ASN A 914 -4.11 -3.18 -25.38
N VAL A 915 -4.60 -2.11 -24.79
CA VAL A 915 -4.13 -1.57 -23.51
C VAL A 915 -4.93 -2.17 -22.36
N ILE A 916 -4.20 -2.60 -21.34
CA ILE A 916 -4.72 -3.10 -20.08
C ILE A 916 -4.16 -2.22 -18.97
N VAL A 917 -5.05 -1.65 -18.14
CA VAL A 917 -4.66 -0.77 -17.04
C VAL A 917 -4.81 -1.52 -15.73
N SER A 918 -3.74 -1.66 -14.96
CA SER A 918 -3.74 -2.14 -13.59
C SER A 918 -3.53 -0.96 -12.66
N THR A 919 -4.37 -0.84 -11.64
CA THR A 919 -4.23 0.17 -10.59
C THR A 919 -4.65 -0.42 -9.26
N HIS A 920 -4.13 0.07 -8.14
CA HIS A 920 -4.51 -0.52 -6.86
C HIS A 920 -6.00 -0.32 -6.55
N GLU A 921 -6.54 0.88 -6.77
CA GLU A 921 -7.94 1.20 -6.53
C GLU A 921 -8.62 1.70 -7.80
N HIS A 922 -9.78 1.13 -8.12
CA HIS A 922 -10.62 1.61 -9.24
C HIS A 922 -12.12 1.36 -9.06
N LEU A 923 -12.52 0.16 -8.61
CA LEU A 923 -13.91 -0.19 -8.33
C LEU A 923 -14.15 -0.41 -6.84
N THR A 924 -15.40 -0.33 -6.39
CA THR A 924 -15.87 -0.91 -5.12
C THR A 924 -16.34 -2.35 -5.37
N PRO A 925 -16.30 -3.24 -4.35
CA PRO A 925 -16.78 -4.61 -4.50
C PRO A 925 -18.30 -4.62 -4.62
N ALA A 926 -18.84 -5.66 -5.25
CA ALA A 926 -20.26 -5.95 -5.19
C ALA A 926 -20.66 -6.37 -3.76
N SER A 927 -21.92 -6.09 -3.42
CA SER A 927 -22.54 -6.42 -2.14
C SER A 927 -23.95 -6.96 -2.36
N PRO A 928 -24.58 -7.59 -1.35
CA PRO A 928 -25.98 -8.01 -1.45
C PRO A 928 -26.95 -6.86 -1.76
N GLU A 929 -26.60 -5.63 -1.39
CA GLU A 929 -27.45 -4.44 -1.54
C GLU A 929 -27.13 -3.56 -2.76
N ALA A 930 -25.93 -3.69 -3.34
CA ALA A 930 -25.45 -2.83 -4.42
C ALA A 930 -24.41 -3.55 -5.29
N ASP A 931 -24.51 -3.33 -6.61
CA ASP A 931 -23.53 -3.77 -7.59
C ASP A 931 -22.18 -3.03 -7.42
N ALA A 932 -21.14 -3.52 -8.08
CA ALA A 932 -19.85 -2.84 -8.13
C ALA A 932 -19.97 -1.49 -8.85
N GLU A 933 -19.32 -0.45 -8.32
CA GLU A 933 -19.30 0.89 -8.89
C GLU A 933 -17.86 1.41 -8.98
N ARG A 934 -17.61 2.43 -9.82
CA ARG A 934 -16.30 3.08 -9.85
C ARG A 934 -16.06 3.82 -8.53
N SER A 935 -14.92 3.59 -7.91
CA SER A 935 -14.53 4.26 -6.68
C SER A 935 -14.22 5.74 -6.95
N THR A 936 -15.15 6.60 -6.56
CA THR A 936 -15.10 8.06 -6.82
C THR A 936 -15.21 8.90 -5.55
N THR A 937 -15.69 8.30 -4.46
CA THR A 937 -15.99 8.98 -3.20
C THR A 937 -15.64 8.15 -1.95
N SER A 938 -15.21 6.90 -2.11
CA SER A 938 -14.97 5.99 -0.99
C SER A 938 -13.84 6.48 -0.07
N ARG A 939 -12.85 7.19 -0.62
CA ARG A 939 -11.71 7.77 0.10
C ARG A 939 -11.20 9.01 -0.61
N TRP A 940 -10.39 9.83 0.08
CA TRP A 940 -10.05 11.17 -0.42
C TRP A 940 -9.17 11.15 -1.68
N VAL A 941 -8.45 10.07 -1.95
CA VAL A 941 -7.64 9.85 -3.16
C VAL A 941 -8.31 8.94 -4.21
N SER A 942 -9.62 8.66 -4.08
CA SER A 942 -10.37 7.91 -5.10
C SER A 942 -10.51 8.69 -6.40
N HIS A 943 -9.97 8.14 -7.48
CA HIS A 943 -9.89 8.80 -8.79
C HIS A 943 -10.38 7.91 -9.97
N GLY A 944 -11.28 6.95 -9.71
CA GLY A 944 -11.79 6.05 -10.76
C GLY A 944 -12.52 6.78 -11.88
N ASP A 945 -13.26 7.85 -11.58
CA ASP A 945 -13.94 8.65 -12.62
C ASP A 945 -12.99 9.52 -13.44
N LEU A 946 -11.92 10.03 -12.83
CA LEU A 946 -10.90 10.81 -13.52
C LEU A 946 -10.18 9.94 -14.55
N LEU A 947 -9.72 8.75 -14.13
CA LEU A 947 -9.09 7.77 -15.00
C LEU A 947 -10.05 7.32 -16.11
N TRP A 948 -11.31 7.08 -15.78
CA TRP A 948 -12.35 6.73 -16.74
C TRP A 948 -12.54 7.81 -17.82
N LYS A 949 -12.72 9.07 -17.41
CA LYS A 949 -13.04 10.18 -18.32
C LYS A 949 -11.88 10.57 -19.22
N ARG A 950 -10.63 10.45 -18.75
CA ARG A 950 -9.45 10.91 -19.49
C ARG A 950 -8.75 9.80 -20.25
N VAL A 951 -8.55 8.65 -19.61
CA VAL A 951 -7.69 7.59 -20.16
C VAL A 951 -8.53 6.46 -20.74
N ILE A 952 -9.53 5.96 -20.04
CA ILE A 952 -10.20 4.71 -20.44
C ILE A 952 -11.24 4.96 -21.54
N ALA A 953 -12.29 5.72 -21.25
CA ALA A 953 -13.45 5.86 -22.15
C ALA A 953 -13.11 6.50 -23.52
N PRO A 954 -12.23 7.52 -23.63
CA PRO A 954 -11.94 8.15 -24.92
C PRO A 954 -11.08 7.31 -25.86
N HIS A 955 -10.38 6.29 -25.35
CA HIS A 955 -9.34 5.57 -26.08
C HIS A 955 -9.78 4.14 -26.38
N ARG A 956 -10.20 3.90 -27.63
CA ARG A 956 -10.74 2.59 -28.08
C ARG A 956 -9.83 1.39 -27.79
N ASN A 957 -8.53 1.62 -27.70
CA ASN A 957 -7.52 0.61 -27.41
C ASN A 957 -7.47 0.18 -25.94
N VAL A 958 -8.11 0.88 -24.99
CA VAL A 958 -8.15 0.46 -23.58
C VAL A 958 -9.30 -0.50 -23.35
N VAL A 959 -9.02 -1.77 -23.10
CA VAL A 959 -10.05 -2.84 -23.11
C VAL A 959 -10.30 -3.50 -21.76
N ILE A 960 -9.32 -3.48 -20.85
CA ILE A 960 -9.40 -4.11 -19.53
C ILE A 960 -8.81 -3.17 -18.47
N VAL A 961 -9.47 -3.07 -17.33
CA VAL A 961 -8.96 -2.41 -16.12
C VAL A 961 -9.01 -3.39 -14.95
N LEU A 962 -7.91 -3.54 -14.22
CA LEU A 962 -7.77 -4.47 -13.09
C LEU A 962 -7.43 -3.68 -11.82
N SER A 963 -8.12 -3.99 -10.72
CA SER A 963 -7.82 -3.40 -9.41
C SER A 963 -7.95 -4.37 -8.23
N GLY A 964 -7.40 -3.97 -7.09
CA GLY A 964 -7.52 -4.63 -5.78
C GLY A 964 -8.07 -3.65 -4.74
N HIS A 965 -7.39 -3.54 -3.60
CA HIS A 965 -7.60 -2.56 -2.52
C HIS A 965 -8.86 -2.73 -1.68
N PHE A 966 -10.04 -2.80 -2.32
CA PHE A 966 -11.27 -3.06 -1.58
C PHE A 966 -11.54 -4.55 -1.53
N HIS A 967 -11.50 -5.09 -0.31
CA HIS A 967 -11.73 -6.50 -0.03
C HIS A 967 -13.02 -7.05 -0.68
N GLY A 968 -12.88 -7.98 -1.63
CA GLY A 968 -14.01 -8.58 -2.33
C GLY A 968 -13.79 -8.76 -3.83
N LEU A 969 -14.91 -8.97 -4.53
CA LEU A 969 -14.97 -9.11 -5.98
C LEU A 969 -15.94 -8.08 -6.55
N GLY A 970 -15.69 -7.62 -7.76
CA GLY A 970 -16.62 -6.76 -8.50
C GLY A 970 -16.23 -6.65 -9.96
N ALA A 971 -17.20 -6.47 -10.84
CA ALA A 971 -16.97 -6.28 -12.27
C ALA A 971 -17.98 -5.33 -12.88
N VAL A 972 -17.53 -4.48 -13.80
CA VAL A 972 -18.37 -3.58 -14.60
C VAL A 972 -17.99 -3.74 -16.07
N VAL A 973 -18.97 -4.11 -16.90
CA VAL A 973 -18.83 -4.12 -18.36
C VAL A 973 -19.52 -2.88 -18.93
N THR A 974 -18.75 -2.04 -19.62
CA THR A 974 -19.29 -0.87 -20.33
C THR A 974 -19.15 -1.07 -21.83
N GLU A 975 -20.28 -1.24 -22.51
CA GLU A 975 -20.36 -1.24 -23.98
C GLU A 975 -20.30 0.20 -24.54
N ASP A 976 -19.80 0.33 -25.77
CA ASP A 976 -19.65 1.61 -26.47
C ASP A 976 -19.02 2.72 -25.61
N ALA A 977 -18.00 2.38 -24.83
CA ALA A 977 -17.33 3.29 -23.92
C ALA A 977 -16.85 4.55 -24.65
N GLY A 978 -17.11 5.72 -24.06
CA GLY A 978 -16.85 7.02 -24.69
C GLY A 978 -17.74 7.35 -25.89
N GLY A 979 -18.81 6.57 -26.14
CA GLY A 979 -19.65 6.69 -27.33
C GLY A 979 -19.01 6.09 -28.59
N ILE A 980 -18.01 5.22 -28.45
CA ILE A 980 -17.27 4.61 -29.55
C ILE A 980 -17.84 3.22 -29.84
N ALA A 981 -18.43 3.04 -31.02
CA ALA A 981 -19.08 1.78 -31.38
C ALA A 981 -18.14 0.55 -31.30
N GLY A 982 -18.55 -0.47 -30.56
CA GLY A 982 -17.81 -1.71 -30.32
C GLY A 982 -16.61 -1.56 -29.39
N HIS A 983 -16.53 -0.46 -28.63
CA HIS A 983 -15.54 -0.26 -27.57
C HIS A 983 -16.10 -0.80 -26.25
N THR A 984 -15.96 -2.11 -26.03
CA THR A 984 -16.33 -2.73 -24.76
C THR A 984 -15.14 -2.71 -23.81
N VAL A 985 -15.35 -2.21 -22.59
CA VAL A 985 -14.35 -2.20 -21.51
C VAL A 985 -14.86 -3.02 -20.34
N ILE A 986 -14.04 -3.93 -19.84
CA ILE A 986 -14.24 -4.61 -18.56
C ILE A 986 -13.36 -3.96 -17.49
N GLU A 987 -13.98 -3.52 -16.41
CA GLU A 987 -13.29 -3.12 -15.18
C GLU A 987 -13.55 -4.22 -14.15
N ALA A 988 -12.50 -4.82 -13.59
CA ALA A 988 -12.62 -5.94 -12.66
C ALA A 988 -11.78 -5.71 -11.41
N LEU A 989 -12.41 -5.92 -10.26
CA LEU A 989 -11.80 -5.91 -8.95
C LEU A 989 -11.69 -7.33 -8.41
N ALA A 990 -10.52 -7.65 -7.84
CA ALA A 990 -10.30 -8.82 -7.02
C ALA A 990 -9.43 -8.44 -5.83
N ASP A 991 -9.86 -8.79 -4.63
CA ASP A 991 -9.08 -8.69 -3.41
C ASP A 991 -9.55 -9.78 -2.45
N TYR A 992 -8.64 -10.69 -2.12
CA TYR A 992 -8.95 -11.88 -1.35
C TYR A 992 -8.56 -11.79 0.13
N GLN A 993 -8.12 -10.63 0.62
CA GLN A 993 -7.62 -10.45 1.99
C GLN A 993 -8.64 -10.84 3.07
N GLU A 994 -9.94 -10.67 2.80
CA GLU A 994 -11.02 -11.02 3.73
C GLU A 994 -11.56 -12.44 3.55
N PHE A 995 -11.14 -13.13 2.50
CA PHE A 995 -11.45 -14.54 2.33
C PHE A 995 -10.63 -15.34 3.34
N ARG A 996 -11.22 -16.41 3.85
CA ARG A 996 -10.57 -17.25 4.86
C ARG A 996 -10.50 -18.69 4.41
N THR A 997 -9.43 -19.37 4.81
CA THR A 997 -9.40 -20.83 4.73
C THR A 997 -10.54 -21.42 5.57
N PRO A 998 -10.88 -22.72 5.43
CA PRO A 998 -11.94 -23.34 6.22
C PRO A 998 -11.71 -23.28 7.74
N THR A 999 -10.49 -22.92 8.17
CA THR A 999 -10.13 -22.76 9.57
C THR A 999 -9.96 -21.30 10.00
N GLY A 1000 -10.09 -20.33 9.10
CA GLY A 1000 -10.12 -18.91 9.45
C GLY A 1000 -8.83 -18.14 9.16
N GLU A 1001 -7.86 -18.71 8.43
CA GLU A 1001 -6.59 -18.05 8.09
C GLU A 1001 -6.74 -17.12 6.87
N ARG A 1002 -5.95 -16.04 6.84
CA ARG A 1002 -5.75 -15.17 5.65
C ARG A 1002 -4.73 -15.76 4.69
N ALA A 1003 -4.89 -17.04 4.38
CA ALA A 1003 -3.91 -17.85 3.65
C ALA A 1003 -4.56 -18.51 2.42
N THR A 1004 -5.54 -17.85 1.81
CA THR A 1004 -6.38 -18.46 0.77
C THR A 1004 -5.65 -18.60 -0.57
N GLY A 1005 -4.75 -17.69 -0.92
CA GLY A 1005 -3.93 -17.77 -2.13
C GLY A 1005 -4.74 -17.76 -3.42
N PHE A 1006 -5.84 -17.01 -3.45
CA PHE A 1006 -6.64 -16.84 -4.66
C PHE A 1006 -5.99 -15.83 -5.62
N GLN A 1007 -5.99 -16.19 -6.90
CA GLN A 1007 -5.52 -15.39 -8.02
C GLN A 1007 -6.43 -15.62 -9.23
N ARG A 1008 -6.31 -14.79 -10.27
CA ARG A 1008 -7.09 -14.91 -11.51
C ARG A 1008 -6.24 -15.23 -12.72
N LEU A 1009 -6.78 -16.04 -13.63
CA LEU A 1009 -6.28 -16.18 -15.00
C LEU A 1009 -7.28 -15.57 -15.98
N LEU A 1010 -6.81 -14.61 -16.78
CA LEU A 1010 -7.58 -13.95 -17.83
C LEU A 1010 -7.21 -14.57 -19.17
N GLN A 1011 -8.15 -15.27 -19.81
CA GLN A 1011 -7.91 -16.09 -21.00
C GLN A 1011 -8.59 -15.46 -22.23
N LEU A 1012 -7.80 -15.10 -23.24
CA LEU A 1012 -8.26 -14.29 -24.37
C LEU A 1012 -8.35 -15.11 -25.66
N ASP A 1013 -9.53 -15.14 -26.26
CA ASP A 1013 -9.75 -15.60 -27.63
C ASP A 1013 -9.88 -14.40 -28.57
N LEU A 1014 -8.82 -14.15 -29.35
CA LEU A 1014 -8.75 -12.94 -30.19
C LEU A 1014 -9.75 -13.00 -31.35
N ALA A 1015 -9.97 -14.19 -31.91
CA ALA A 1015 -10.81 -14.38 -33.08
C ALA A 1015 -12.32 -14.35 -32.75
N ALA A 1016 -12.71 -14.92 -31.60
CA ALA A 1016 -14.06 -14.79 -31.07
C ALA A 1016 -14.30 -13.40 -30.44
N GLY A 1017 -13.23 -12.73 -29.99
CA GLY A 1017 -13.34 -11.46 -29.27
C GLY A 1017 -13.96 -11.69 -27.91
N THR A 1018 -13.41 -12.61 -27.12
CA THR A 1018 -13.95 -12.97 -25.80
C THR A 1018 -12.82 -13.13 -24.80
N LEU A 1019 -13.05 -12.62 -23.60
CA LEU A 1019 -12.24 -12.84 -22.40
C LEU A 1019 -12.99 -13.79 -21.48
N ALA A 1020 -12.34 -14.83 -20.98
CA ALA A 1020 -12.77 -15.58 -19.80
C ALA A 1020 -11.92 -15.18 -18.59
N VAL A 1021 -12.54 -15.04 -17.43
CA VAL A 1021 -11.87 -14.76 -16.16
C VAL A 1021 -12.17 -15.91 -15.22
N ASP A 1022 -11.12 -16.54 -14.70
CA ASP A 1022 -11.21 -17.69 -13.80
C ASP A 1022 -10.44 -17.43 -12.50
N THR A 1023 -11.12 -17.53 -11.36
CA THR A 1023 -10.53 -17.42 -10.02
C THR A 1023 -10.13 -18.80 -9.48
N PHE A 1024 -8.91 -18.96 -8.98
CA PHE A 1024 -8.44 -20.23 -8.42
C PHE A 1024 -7.37 -20.03 -7.34
N SER A 1025 -7.17 -21.05 -6.50
CA SER A 1025 -6.13 -21.12 -5.49
C SER A 1025 -5.33 -22.41 -5.61
N VAL A 1026 -4.01 -22.26 -5.72
CA VAL A 1026 -3.06 -23.38 -5.72
C VAL A 1026 -2.90 -23.95 -4.32
N ALA A 1027 -2.85 -23.07 -3.31
CA ALA A 1027 -2.67 -23.45 -1.92
C ALA A 1027 -3.84 -24.27 -1.37
N LEU A 1028 -5.07 -23.98 -1.83
CA LEU A 1028 -6.29 -24.65 -1.39
C LEU A 1028 -6.75 -25.76 -2.33
N ASP A 1029 -6.11 -25.94 -3.50
CA ASP A 1029 -6.61 -26.80 -4.59
C ASP A 1029 -8.09 -26.47 -4.93
N ALA A 1030 -8.39 -25.17 -5.04
CA ALA A 1030 -9.74 -24.65 -5.22
C ALA A 1030 -9.88 -23.89 -6.54
N THR A 1031 -11.06 -24.01 -7.17
CA THR A 1031 -11.38 -23.37 -8.47
C THR A 1031 -12.42 -22.26 -8.34
N ALA A 1032 -12.66 -21.78 -7.12
CA ALA A 1032 -13.63 -20.72 -6.82
C ALA A 1032 -13.34 -20.14 -5.43
N SER A 1033 -13.50 -18.83 -5.27
CA SER A 1033 -13.28 -18.11 -4.01
C SER A 1033 -14.56 -17.89 -3.20
N HIS A 1034 -15.74 -17.82 -3.81
CA HIS A 1034 -16.99 -17.57 -3.09
C HIS A 1034 -17.31 -18.57 -1.95
N PRO A 1035 -16.85 -19.85 -1.94
CA PRO A 1035 -17.04 -20.72 -0.77
C PRO A 1035 -16.24 -20.27 0.47
N TYR A 1036 -15.25 -19.40 0.26
CA TYR A 1036 -14.34 -18.84 1.26
C TYR A 1036 -14.67 -17.37 1.59
N ASP A 1037 -15.74 -16.83 1.02
CA ASP A 1037 -16.31 -15.52 1.34
C ASP A 1037 -17.09 -15.58 2.66
N TYR A 1038 -16.36 -15.41 3.77
CA TYR A 1038 -16.95 -15.32 5.09
C TYR A 1038 -17.51 -13.93 5.35
N ALA A 1039 -18.66 -13.88 6.04
CA ALA A 1039 -19.43 -12.69 6.35
C ALA A 1039 -18.70 -11.61 7.19
N GLN A 1040 -17.83 -10.77 6.64
CA GLN A 1040 -17.36 -9.56 7.32
C GLN A 1040 -17.59 -8.34 6.43
N PHE A 1041 -18.71 -7.64 6.62
CA PHE A 1041 -18.85 -6.30 6.04
C PHE A 1041 -19.92 -5.48 6.78
N VAL A 1042 -19.47 -4.47 7.52
CA VAL A 1042 -20.14 -3.17 7.49
C VAL A 1042 -19.22 -2.31 6.61
N PRO A 1043 -19.74 -1.61 5.58
CA PRO A 1043 -18.93 -0.60 4.90
C PRO A 1043 -18.30 0.32 5.94
N ASP A 1044 -17.03 0.66 5.79
CA ASP A 1044 -16.39 1.65 6.66
C ASP A 1044 -17.23 2.93 6.67
N ASP A 1045 -17.91 3.20 7.79
CA ASP A 1045 -18.84 4.32 7.97
C ASP A 1045 -18.29 5.39 8.92
N GLY A 1046 -16.99 5.28 9.28
CA GLY A 1046 -16.25 6.30 10.03
C GLY A 1046 -16.78 6.58 11.43
N ARG A 1047 -17.17 5.55 12.21
CA ARG A 1047 -17.53 5.70 13.64
C ARG A 1047 -16.95 4.63 14.57
N ASP A 1048 -16.26 5.11 15.61
CA ASP A 1048 -15.19 4.38 16.31
C ASP A 1048 -15.60 3.62 17.59
N THR A 1049 -16.88 3.25 17.75
CA THR A 1049 -17.32 2.41 18.91
C THR A 1049 -17.90 1.06 18.52
N THR A 1050 -17.99 0.77 17.23
CA THR A 1050 -18.31 -0.57 16.80
C THR A 1050 -17.03 -1.39 16.76
N ALA A 1051 -17.00 -2.44 17.57
CA ALA A 1051 -16.08 -3.57 17.49
C ALA A 1051 -16.15 -4.33 16.14
N SER A 1052 -16.64 -3.70 15.07
CA SER A 1052 -17.00 -4.34 13.79
C SER A 1052 -15.83 -5.09 13.14
N ASN A 1053 -14.59 -4.81 13.56
CA ASN A 1053 -13.35 -5.44 13.07
C ASN A 1053 -12.56 -6.25 14.13
N GLU A 1054 -13.04 -6.43 15.37
CA GLU A 1054 -12.27 -7.14 16.44
C GLU A 1054 -12.07 -8.68 16.20
N ARG A 1055 -12.38 -9.17 14.99
CA ARG A 1055 -12.24 -10.51 14.38
C ARG A 1055 -12.91 -11.70 15.10
N PRO A 1056 -13.05 -12.86 14.43
CA PRO A 1056 -14.27 -13.40 13.80
C PRO A 1056 -15.49 -13.69 14.71
N TRP A 1057 -15.47 -13.32 15.99
CA TRP A 1057 -16.35 -13.90 17.01
C TRP A 1057 -17.76 -13.28 17.10
N ARG A 1058 -18.05 -12.23 16.33
CA ARG A 1058 -19.40 -11.65 16.19
C ARG A 1058 -20.04 -11.83 14.82
N ILE A 1059 -19.40 -12.58 13.92
CA ILE A 1059 -19.79 -12.62 12.50
C ILE A 1059 -20.83 -13.71 12.17
N ILE A 1060 -20.80 -14.83 12.89
CA ILE A 1060 -21.72 -15.96 12.63
C ILE A 1060 -23.17 -15.58 12.96
N ASP A 1061 -23.40 -14.72 13.98
CA ASP A 1061 -24.74 -14.38 14.47
C ASP A 1061 -25.54 -13.45 13.54
N HIS A 1062 -24.91 -12.82 12.54
CA HIS A 1062 -25.55 -11.84 11.65
C HIS A 1062 -25.96 -12.38 10.27
N GLY A 1063 -25.58 -13.61 9.90
CA GLY A 1063 -26.15 -14.30 8.72
C GLY A 1063 -25.83 -13.70 7.34
N LEU A 1064 -24.65 -13.10 7.16
CA LEU A 1064 -24.24 -12.40 5.91
C LEU A 1064 -23.20 -13.17 5.07
N GLN A 1065 -23.32 -14.50 4.99
CA GLN A 1065 -22.45 -15.35 4.17
C GLN A 1065 -22.89 -15.27 2.70
N HIS A 1066 -22.01 -15.62 1.74
CA HIS A 1066 -22.34 -15.78 0.32
C HIS A 1066 -22.68 -14.46 -0.41
N ARG A 1067 -21.84 -13.43 -0.26
CA ARG A 1067 -21.98 -12.19 -1.05
C ARG A 1067 -21.69 -12.46 -2.53
N TYR A 1068 -20.74 -13.34 -2.78
CA TYR A 1068 -20.33 -13.75 -4.11
C TYR A 1068 -20.88 -15.13 -4.50
N THR A 1069 -20.93 -15.35 -5.80
CA THR A 1069 -21.41 -16.57 -6.45
C THR A 1069 -20.36 -17.10 -7.43
N ALA A 1070 -20.65 -18.22 -8.09
CA ALA A 1070 -19.80 -18.72 -9.16
C ALA A 1070 -19.62 -17.69 -10.30
N ASP A 1071 -20.62 -16.85 -10.57
CA ASP A 1071 -20.57 -15.85 -11.65
C ASP A 1071 -19.58 -14.70 -11.36
N ASP A 1072 -19.19 -14.51 -10.09
CA ASP A 1072 -18.17 -13.52 -9.68
C ASP A 1072 -16.74 -14.08 -9.75
N ASP A 1073 -16.62 -15.42 -9.66
CA ASP A 1073 -15.37 -16.16 -9.77
C ASP A 1073 -15.02 -16.53 -11.21
N GLU A 1074 -16.04 -16.83 -12.01
CA GLU A 1074 -15.95 -17.37 -13.35
C GLU A 1074 -16.97 -16.70 -14.29
N PHE A 1075 -16.48 -15.92 -15.24
CA PHE A 1075 -17.34 -15.25 -16.22
C PHE A 1075 -16.62 -14.96 -17.53
N SER A 1076 -17.41 -14.71 -18.59
CA SER A 1076 -16.90 -14.32 -19.90
C SER A 1076 -17.44 -12.97 -20.37
N VAL A 1077 -16.62 -12.19 -21.07
CA VAL A 1077 -16.96 -10.86 -21.57
C VAL A 1077 -16.58 -10.73 -23.05
N PRO A 1078 -17.49 -10.28 -23.94
CA PRO A 1078 -17.14 -9.95 -25.32
C PRO A 1078 -16.28 -8.68 -25.37
N LEU A 1079 -15.19 -8.71 -26.13
CA LEU A 1079 -14.25 -7.60 -26.29
C LEU A 1079 -13.94 -7.33 -27.76
N GLY A 1080 -13.85 -6.04 -28.11
CA GLY A 1080 -13.28 -5.60 -29.38
C GLY A 1080 -11.76 -5.56 -29.27
N LEU A 1081 -11.06 -6.49 -29.93
CA LEU A 1081 -9.60 -6.60 -29.85
C LEU A 1081 -8.92 -6.35 -31.21
N GLN A 1082 -7.77 -5.69 -31.15
CA GLN A 1082 -6.85 -5.52 -32.28
C GLN A 1082 -5.94 -6.75 -32.38
N TYR A 1083 -5.81 -7.29 -33.59
CA TYR A 1083 -4.95 -8.44 -33.87
C TYR A 1083 -4.78 -8.60 -35.38
N ALA A 1084 -3.70 -9.25 -35.81
CA ALA A 1084 -3.45 -9.55 -37.20
C ALA A 1084 -4.53 -10.46 -37.80
N LYS A 1085 -5.17 -9.99 -38.87
CA LYS A 1085 -6.17 -10.69 -39.66
C LYS A 1085 -5.76 -10.65 -41.13
N ALA A 1086 -5.97 -11.75 -41.84
CA ALA A 1086 -5.75 -11.77 -43.29
C ALA A 1086 -6.61 -12.82 -43.99
N VAL A 1087 -6.90 -12.56 -45.27
CA VAL A 1087 -7.35 -13.57 -46.23
C VAL A 1087 -6.33 -13.58 -47.36
N GLU A 1088 -5.70 -14.72 -47.61
CA GLU A 1088 -4.89 -14.96 -48.81
C GLU A 1088 -5.53 -16.08 -49.63
N THR A 1089 -5.91 -15.80 -50.88
CA THR A 1089 -6.49 -16.83 -51.77
C THR A 1089 -5.39 -17.60 -52.49
N ASP A 1090 -5.34 -18.91 -52.31
CA ASP A 1090 -4.41 -19.79 -53.03
C ASP A 1090 -5.05 -20.36 -54.30
N ALA A 1091 -6.32 -20.79 -54.23
CA ALA A 1091 -7.07 -21.27 -55.41
C ALA A 1091 -8.59 -21.15 -55.25
N ILE A 1092 -9.27 -21.08 -56.39
CA ILE A 1092 -10.74 -21.17 -56.48
C ILE A 1092 -11.11 -22.10 -57.64
N LEU A 1093 -11.95 -23.10 -57.36
CA LEU A 1093 -12.27 -24.22 -58.24
C LEU A 1093 -13.78 -24.41 -58.35
N VAL A 1094 -14.22 -25.08 -59.41
CA VAL A 1094 -15.63 -25.44 -59.63
C VAL A 1094 -15.78 -26.95 -59.87
N ARG A 1095 -16.85 -27.55 -59.31
CA ARG A 1095 -17.21 -28.97 -59.43
C ARG A 1095 -18.67 -29.19 -59.84
#